data_AF-A0A9X2XX88-F1
#
_entry.id   AF-A0A9X2XX88-F1
#
_cell.length_a   1.000
_cell.length_b   1.000
_cell.length_c   1.000
_cell.angle_alpha   90.00
_cell.angle_beta   90.00
_cell.angle_gamma   90.00
#
_symmetry.space_group_name_H-M   'P 1'
#
loop_
_entity.id
_entity.type
_entity.pdbx_description
1 polymer ?
#
loop_
_entity_poly.entity_id
_entity_poly.type
_entity_poly.pdbx_seq_one_letter_code
_entity_poly.pdbx_strand_id
1 'polypeptide(L)'
;MAEKQEYKLGILAYGSLVDDPGPELKPLIVDRIPCQTPFNVEYARLSAGRSDAPTVIPVAGEGKPVKAFILVLADNITQLQAESMLWRREIRTSDLLRTYRRPEEPHINSVLVESISNFQEVETVLYTSIKSNMGILNTPPYLAHFAIESILNEAGEKKMDGLRYLKNNIDNGILTPLTSEYRAEILKQTAAKDLDEAIEKLDKLRPANLARLADIKEFEKKVIEIADFVCEYGIKSSIENSITAQEKIQEAIKGNHEKFIANCHTGFKKGQKLALRLIEDIQEKVSTLKKELKLAHKSRNRNRIAQIKSDIELYCYKENVIRHTMDYIAWQMIHGQLYISRRLYKGVEGDKILKYSNIKSVEAVADKINERELDFALITDITSYVQIGDLLCTIDNQVVLGEVKEGKRNLEILEVLGEVNEGEATMDEMQIKYSLTKKDMEQLLRQMKQEAELKNVTDIINTDKGIDSSTGQEIKIITPKEGTPRFIKELYELRKQLDTRNLWAYNVIENCLHIGIFKGHFKFVGKALLKGIAEQGTKNYFIVDFLKVIESLNKPIFTLPVEKEFIFDILFKRVKVLFMIDLDEYIKLADKVGLIAEWATERETNKTKALTKHKNLFVFNGQGIKVYKKGVDKDYAGHWIAPGTFHKMFFEHIYPSYTLYSLNYFIEMEGETHQSE
;
A
#
# COMPACT_ATOMS: atom_id res chain seq x y z
N MET A 1 49.92 13.28 52.18
CA MET A 1 48.57 13.03 51.63
C MET A 1 48.36 14.08 50.56
N ALA A 2 48.28 13.69 49.29
CA ALA A 2 47.99 14.65 48.23
C ALA A 2 46.53 15.09 48.37
N GLU A 3 46.26 16.40 48.31
CA GLU A 3 44.90 16.95 48.25
C GLU A 3 44.17 16.29 47.07
N LYS A 4 43.03 15.67 47.36
CA LYS A 4 42.20 15.02 46.36
C LYS A 4 41.47 16.13 45.60
N GLN A 5 41.77 16.27 44.31
CA GLN A 5 41.17 17.30 43.47
C GLN A 5 39.69 16.96 43.23
N GLU A 6 38.77 17.67 43.90
CA GLU A 6 37.33 17.54 43.65
C GLU A 6 36.92 18.40 42.45
N TYR A 7 36.29 17.77 41.46
CA TYR A 7 35.78 18.47 40.29
C TYR A 7 34.34 18.92 40.50
N LYS A 8 33.98 20.11 40.01
CA LYS A 8 32.63 20.67 40.20
C LYS A 8 31.59 20.08 39.25
N LEU A 9 31.91 19.98 37.96
CA LEU A 9 30.93 19.68 36.92
C LEU A 9 31.48 18.72 35.86
N GLY A 10 30.68 17.74 35.48
CA GLY A 10 31.01 16.82 34.39
C GLY A 10 29.79 16.37 33.59
N ILE A 11 30.05 15.74 32.45
CA ILE A 11 29.01 15.12 31.59
C ILE A 11 29.28 13.62 31.47
N LEU A 12 28.29 12.79 31.82
CA LEU A 12 28.39 11.34 31.66
C LEU A 12 28.17 10.95 30.19
N ALA A 13 29.24 10.50 29.54
CA ALA A 13 29.26 9.98 28.19
C ALA A 13 29.25 8.45 28.20
N TYR A 14 28.15 7.86 27.71
CA TYR A 14 27.94 6.40 27.64
C TYR A 14 27.42 5.96 26.24
N GLY A 15 27.74 6.76 25.22
CA GLY A 15 27.37 6.54 23.83
C GLY A 15 28.21 7.43 22.92
N SER A 16 27.61 8.08 21.91
CA SER A 16 28.38 8.86 20.93
C SER A 16 29.19 10.03 21.48
N LEU A 17 28.84 10.54 22.67
CA LEU A 17 29.59 11.60 23.36
C LEU A 17 31.01 11.15 23.78
N VAL A 18 31.26 9.84 23.87
CA VAL A 18 32.58 9.30 24.23
C VAL A 18 33.60 9.69 23.15
N ASP A 19 33.28 9.45 21.88
CA ASP A 19 34.16 9.75 20.75
C ASP A 19 34.04 11.22 20.30
N ASP A 20 32.81 11.75 20.26
CA ASP A 20 32.53 13.08 19.74
C ASP A 20 31.61 13.88 20.70
N PRO A 21 32.22 14.64 21.63
CA PRO A 21 31.50 15.59 22.49
C PRO A 21 30.85 16.74 21.72
N GLY A 22 31.19 16.95 20.45
CA GLY A 22 30.76 18.09 19.65
C GLY A 22 31.60 19.36 19.88
N PRO A 23 31.48 20.35 18.99
CA PRO A 23 32.37 21.52 18.94
C PRO A 23 32.22 22.46 20.15
N GLU A 24 31.06 22.45 20.81
CA GLU A 24 30.78 23.33 21.95
C GLU A 24 31.36 22.78 23.26
N LEU A 25 31.20 21.48 23.51
CA LEU A 25 31.72 20.83 24.72
C LEU A 25 33.20 20.50 24.63
N LYS A 26 33.68 20.05 23.47
CA LYS A 26 35.06 19.56 23.27
C LYS A 26 36.16 20.50 23.79
N PRO A 27 36.15 21.82 23.54
CA PRO A 27 37.19 22.72 24.04
C PRO A 27 37.12 22.99 25.55
N LEU A 28 36.02 22.61 26.21
CA LEU A 28 35.78 22.86 27.63
C LEU A 28 36.10 21.65 28.52
N ILE A 29 36.42 20.51 27.91
CA ILE A 29 36.74 19.27 28.63
C ILE A 29 38.19 19.35 29.11
N VAL A 30 38.39 19.33 30.43
CA VAL A 30 39.71 19.40 31.08
C VAL A 30 40.23 18.03 31.51
N ASP A 31 39.34 17.06 31.73
CA ASP A 31 39.71 15.69 32.08
C ASP A 31 38.63 14.67 31.67
N ARG A 32 38.98 13.37 31.66
CA ARG A 32 38.09 12.25 31.37
C ARG A 32 38.26 11.13 32.40
N ILE A 33 37.26 10.96 33.26
CA ILE A 33 37.28 9.94 34.31
C ILE A 33 36.55 8.67 33.82
N PRO A 34 37.23 7.52 33.67
CA PRO A 34 36.57 6.25 33.34
C PRO A 34 35.64 5.80 34.47
N CYS A 35 34.41 5.39 34.14
CA CYS A 35 33.43 4.92 35.12
C CYS A 35 32.46 3.88 34.53
N GLN A 36 31.44 3.52 35.30
CA GLN A 36 30.26 2.81 34.81
C GLN A 36 29.02 3.68 34.97
N THR A 37 28.01 3.52 34.13
CA THR A 37 26.74 4.21 34.31
C THR A 37 26.09 3.79 35.64
N PRO A 38 25.49 4.71 36.41
CA PRO A 38 24.78 4.33 37.65
C PRO A 38 23.39 3.73 37.39
N PHE A 39 22.99 3.63 36.12
CA PHE A 39 21.72 3.09 35.65
C PHE A 39 21.94 2.08 34.52
N ASN A 40 20.91 1.29 34.24
CA ASN A 40 20.90 0.35 33.13
C ASN A 40 20.81 1.07 31.79
N VAL A 41 21.55 0.58 30.80
CA VAL A 41 21.57 1.08 29.43
C VAL A 41 21.27 -0.06 28.45
N GLU A 42 20.49 0.23 27.42
CA GLU A 42 20.18 -0.70 26.32
C GLU A 42 19.90 0.05 24.99
N TYR A 43 20.02 -0.63 23.85
CA TYR A 43 19.65 -0.20 22.49
C TYR A 43 18.13 -0.07 22.30
N ALA A 44 17.47 0.73 23.13
CA ALA A 44 16.01 0.78 23.19
C ALA A 44 15.39 1.97 22.43
N ARG A 45 16.15 2.66 21.56
CA ARG A 45 15.67 3.83 20.82
C ARG A 45 16.15 3.88 19.37
N LEU A 46 15.23 4.08 18.43
CA LEU A 46 15.53 4.46 17.04
C LEU A 46 15.70 5.98 16.94
N SER A 47 16.79 6.40 16.30
CA SER A 47 17.15 7.81 16.12
C SER A 47 16.85 8.28 14.69
N ALA A 48 15.84 9.12 14.51
CA ALA A 48 15.49 9.71 13.21
C ALA A 48 16.68 10.42 12.53
N GLY A 49 17.49 11.17 13.30
CA GLY A 49 18.69 11.83 12.79
C GLY A 49 19.82 10.87 12.36
N ARG A 50 19.65 9.57 12.58
CA ARG A 50 20.55 8.50 12.14
C ARG A 50 19.80 7.52 11.22
N SER A 51 18.80 8.00 10.47
CA SER A 51 17.96 7.15 9.61
C SER A 51 17.37 5.96 10.37
N ASP A 52 16.81 6.24 11.55
CA ASP A 52 16.23 5.28 12.48
C ASP A 52 17.18 4.21 13.02
N ALA A 53 18.50 4.46 13.02
CA ALA A 53 19.46 3.56 13.65
C ALA A 53 19.17 3.36 15.15
N PRO A 54 19.37 2.13 15.69
CA PRO A 54 19.31 1.88 17.13
C PRO A 54 20.40 2.61 17.90
N THR A 55 20.02 3.21 19.03
CA THR A 55 20.89 3.98 19.91
C THR A 55 20.72 3.55 21.36
N VAL A 56 21.79 3.66 22.15
CA VAL A 56 21.74 3.32 23.57
C VAL A 56 21.11 4.45 24.37
N ILE A 57 20.22 4.11 25.30
CA ILE A 57 19.58 5.04 26.22
C ILE A 57 19.48 4.44 27.63
N PRO A 58 19.29 5.26 28.67
CA PRO A 58 18.92 4.77 30.00
C PRO A 58 17.58 4.03 29.95
N VAL A 59 17.48 2.90 30.65
CA VAL A 59 16.26 2.08 30.73
C VAL A 59 15.98 1.68 32.18
N ALA A 60 14.68 1.67 32.54
CA ALA A 60 14.25 1.23 33.87
C ALA A 60 14.14 -0.30 34.01
N GLY A 61 13.98 -1.00 32.88
CA GLY A 61 13.80 -2.46 32.83
C GLY A 61 15.08 -3.20 32.44
N GLU A 62 14.95 -4.14 31.50
CA GLU A 62 16.06 -4.96 31.01
C GLU A 62 17.16 -4.10 30.37
N GLY A 63 18.37 -4.25 30.89
CA GLY A 63 19.58 -3.52 30.52
C GLY A 63 20.68 -3.82 31.54
N LYS A 64 21.84 -3.18 31.43
CA LYS A 64 22.86 -3.26 32.50
C LYS A 64 23.69 -1.98 32.57
N PRO A 65 24.38 -1.71 33.69
CA PRO A 65 25.40 -0.67 33.76
C PRO A 65 26.49 -0.91 32.72
N VAL A 66 26.87 0.12 31.97
CA VAL A 66 27.88 0.02 30.91
C VAL A 66 29.08 0.89 31.21
N LYS A 67 30.21 0.59 30.56
CA LYS A 67 31.40 1.45 30.63
C LYS A 67 31.07 2.84 30.08
N ALA A 68 31.54 3.87 30.76
CA ALA A 68 31.28 5.27 30.46
C ALA A 68 32.49 6.13 30.82
N PHE A 69 32.42 7.41 30.47
CA PHE A 69 33.37 8.42 30.88
C PHE A 69 32.64 9.63 31.43
N ILE A 70 33.17 10.24 32.49
CA ILE A 70 32.76 11.59 32.89
C ILE A 70 33.71 12.56 32.17
N LEU A 71 33.14 13.38 31.30
CA LEU A 71 33.82 14.49 30.64
C LEU A 71 33.82 15.68 31.60
N VAL A 72 34.92 15.88 32.31
CA VAL A 72 35.04 16.94 33.32
C VAL A 72 35.16 18.29 32.61
N LEU A 73 34.33 19.26 33.01
CA LEU A 73 34.31 20.59 32.42
C LEU A 73 35.16 21.57 33.23
N ALA A 74 35.65 22.62 32.57
CA ALA A 74 36.38 23.69 33.23
C ALA A 74 35.54 24.39 34.33
N ASP A 75 36.19 24.79 35.42
CA ASP A 75 35.52 25.34 36.62
C ASP A 75 34.74 26.65 36.40
N ASN A 76 35.00 27.34 35.30
CA ASN A 76 34.29 28.56 34.92
C ASN A 76 32.94 28.29 34.24
N ILE A 77 32.59 27.03 33.98
CA ILE A 77 31.33 26.64 33.34
C ILE A 77 30.25 26.40 34.39
N THR A 78 29.13 27.10 34.24
CA THR A 78 27.94 26.89 35.09
C THR A 78 27.14 25.66 34.66
N GLN A 79 26.36 25.10 35.58
CA GLN A 79 25.47 23.98 35.29
C GLN A 79 24.49 24.29 34.13
N LEU A 80 23.83 25.46 34.14
CA LEU A 80 22.88 25.84 33.09
C LEU A 80 23.54 25.96 31.70
N GLN A 81 24.79 26.43 31.66
CA GLN A 81 25.56 26.45 30.41
C GLN A 81 25.79 25.02 29.92
N ALA A 82 26.30 24.13 30.77
CA ALA A 82 26.54 22.74 30.41
C ALA A 82 25.26 21.99 30.00
N GLU A 83 24.15 22.20 30.69
CA GLU A 83 22.83 21.65 30.33
C GLU A 83 22.40 22.12 28.94
N SER A 84 22.55 23.42 28.67
CA SER A 84 22.19 24.00 27.38
C SER A 84 23.08 23.47 26.24
N MET A 85 24.39 23.34 26.48
CA MET A 85 25.35 22.77 25.53
C MET A 85 25.01 21.31 25.21
N LEU A 86 24.77 20.51 26.25
CA LEU A 86 24.43 19.09 26.11
C LEU A 86 23.09 18.90 25.41
N TRP A 87 22.08 19.68 25.76
CA TRP A 87 20.77 19.63 25.10
C TRP A 87 20.87 20.05 23.62
N ARG A 88 21.55 21.16 23.30
CA ARG A 88 21.77 21.61 21.91
C ARG A 88 22.47 20.56 21.08
N ARG A 89 23.45 19.86 21.66
CA ARG A 89 24.13 18.75 21.01
C ARG A 89 23.14 17.65 20.63
N GLU A 90 22.27 17.23 21.54
CA GLU A 90 21.34 16.12 21.28
C GLU A 90 20.29 16.46 20.22
N ILE A 91 19.81 17.70 20.20
CA ILE A 91 18.89 18.18 19.16
C ILE A 91 19.61 18.68 17.90
N ARG A 92 20.95 18.64 17.89
CA ARG A 92 21.83 19.03 16.79
C ARG A 92 21.60 20.46 16.29
N THR A 93 21.42 21.41 17.20
CA THR A 93 21.31 22.84 16.88
C THR A 93 22.59 23.57 17.25
N SER A 94 23.03 24.49 16.38
CA SER A 94 24.15 25.40 16.66
C SER A 94 23.67 26.79 17.10
N ASP A 95 22.37 26.97 17.31
CA ASP A 95 21.80 28.23 17.76
C ASP A 95 22.09 28.45 19.25
N LEU A 96 23.12 29.27 19.51
CA LEU A 96 23.59 29.59 20.85
C LEU A 96 22.57 30.40 21.68
N LEU A 97 21.55 31.00 21.05
CA LEU A 97 20.51 31.73 21.76
C LEU A 97 19.51 30.80 22.45
N ARG A 98 19.46 29.52 22.06
CA ARG A 98 18.54 28.54 22.66
C ARG A 98 19.15 27.96 23.93
N THR A 99 18.56 28.28 25.06
CA THR A 99 18.90 27.71 26.37
C THR A 99 18.01 26.52 26.69
N TYR A 100 18.55 25.54 27.42
CA TYR A 100 17.76 24.41 27.88
C TYR A 100 16.70 24.89 28.87
N ARG A 101 15.47 24.44 28.67
CA ARG A 101 14.38 24.52 29.63
C ARG A 101 13.74 23.16 29.71
N ARG A 102 13.64 22.61 30.91
CA ARG A 102 12.99 21.31 31.13
C ARG A 102 11.53 21.42 30.67
N PRO A 103 11.06 20.56 29.76
CA PRO A 103 9.65 20.55 29.36
C PRO A 103 8.75 20.22 30.56
N GLU A 104 7.65 20.95 30.73
CA GLU A 104 6.65 20.67 31.77
C GLU A 104 6.01 19.30 31.56
N GLU A 105 5.68 18.96 30.30
CA GLU A 105 5.11 17.67 29.92
C GLU A 105 6.01 16.94 28.90
N PRO A 106 7.00 16.14 29.35
CA PRO A 106 7.93 15.48 28.46
C PRO A 106 7.30 14.29 27.72
N HIS A 107 7.21 14.41 26.40
CA HIS A 107 6.76 13.35 25.49
C HIS A 107 7.92 12.43 25.05
N ILE A 108 7.62 11.42 24.23
CA ILE A 108 8.56 10.35 23.82
C ILE A 108 9.83 10.84 23.10
N ASN A 109 9.82 12.05 22.54
CA ASN A 109 10.98 12.65 21.85
C ASN A 109 11.60 13.82 22.61
N SER A 110 11.11 14.13 23.82
CA SER A 110 11.73 15.15 24.66
C SER A 110 13.11 14.68 25.11
N VAL A 111 14.13 15.49 24.83
CA VAL A 111 15.47 15.31 25.39
C VAL A 111 15.49 15.93 26.77
N LEU A 112 15.74 15.11 27.79
CA LEU A 112 15.94 15.57 29.16
C LEU A 112 17.43 15.63 29.47
N VAL A 113 17.84 16.62 30.24
CA VAL A 113 19.14 16.66 30.90
C VAL A 113 18.89 16.43 32.37
N GLU A 114 19.45 15.34 32.89
CA GLU A 114 19.32 14.91 34.28
C GLU A 114 20.68 15.04 34.97
N SER A 115 20.68 15.11 36.30
CA SER A 115 21.89 15.31 37.11
C SER A 115 22.05 14.21 38.15
N ILE A 116 23.29 13.82 38.41
CA ILE A 116 23.69 12.93 39.51
C ILE A 116 24.63 13.72 40.41
N SER A 117 24.38 13.71 41.71
CA SER A 117 25.24 14.39 42.69
C SER A 117 26.32 13.46 43.23
N ASN A 118 27.52 14.01 43.47
CA ASN A 118 28.66 13.36 44.13
C ASN A 118 29.03 11.99 43.51
N PHE A 119 29.21 11.97 42.19
CA PHE A 119 29.49 10.74 41.44
C PHE A 119 30.94 10.72 40.95
N GLN A 120 31.70 9.70 41.38
CA GLN A 120 33.11 9.49 40.99
C GLN A 120 33.97 10.76 41.14
N GLU A 121 33.87 11.40 42.32
CA GLU A 121 34.69 12.58 42.69
C GLU A 121 34.33 13.86 41.91
N VAL A 122 33.14 13.88 41.29
CA VAL A 122 32.54 15.06 40.67
C VAL A 122 31.25 15.45 41.39
N GLU A 123 31.15 16.71 41.81
CA GLU A 123 30.01 17.24 42.59
C GLU A 123 28.69 17.10 41.82
N THR A 124 28.66 17.50 40.54
CA THR A 124 27.49 17.35 39.67
C THR A 124 27.86 16.73 38.33
N VAL A 125 27.19 15.64 37.97
CA VAL A 125 27.35 14.96 36.67
C VAL A 125 26.05 15.01 35.88
N LEU A 126 26.08 15.67 34.73
CA LEU A 126 24.93 15.78 33.83
C LEU A 126 24.90 14.63 32.83
N TYR A 127 23.70 14.18 32.46
CA TYR A 127 23.54 13.16 31.43
C TYR A 127 22.23 13.35 30.68
N THR A 128 22.20 12.84 29.44
CA THR A 128 21.00 12.91 28.60
C THR A 128 20.07 11.75 28.93
N SER A 129 18.77 12.00 28.99
CA SER A 129 17.76 10.97 29.21
C SER A 129 16.64 11.14 28.19
N ILE A 130 16.36 10.07 27.45
CA ILE A 130 15.34 10.07 26.40
C ILE A 130 14.57 8.75 26.50
N LYS A 131 13.24 8.81 26.40
CA LYS A 131 12.38 7.62 26.52
C LYS A 131 12.59 6.63 25.36
N SER A 132 12.41 5.33 25.64
CA SER A 132 12.44 4.25 24.64
C SER A 132 11.28 4.39 23.66
N ASN A 133 11.53 4.16 22.36
CA ASN A 133 10.52 4.16 21.31
C ASN A 133 10.44 2.84 20.51
N MET A 134 11.12 1.79 20.97
CA MET A 134 11.17 0.50 20.27
C MET A 134 10.14 -0.51 20.77
N GLY A 135 9.77 -0.48 22.05
CA GLY A 135 8.83 -1.43 22.65
C GLY A 135 9.19 -2.88 22.32
N ILE A 136 8.22 -3.63 21.76
CA ILE A 136 8.38 -5.04 21.37
C ILE A 136 9.43 -5.30 20.28
N LEU A 137 9.92 -4.25 19.60
CA LEU A 137 10.96 -4.37 18.58
C LEU A 137 12.37 -4.31 19.16
N ASN A 138 12.54 -4.13 20.46
CA ASN A 138 13.84 -4.15 21.11
C ASN A 138 14.40 -5.58 21.19
N THR A 139 14.63 -6.20 20.03
CA THR A 139 15.17 -7.55 19.88
C THR A 139 16.25 -7.57 18.79
N PRO A 140 17.23 -8.49 18.87
CA PRO A 140 18.38 -8.51 17.96
C PRO A 140 18.04 -8.49 16.45
N PRO A 141 17.03 -9.23 15.94
CA PRO A 141 16.66 -9.20 14.52
C PRO A 141 16.21 -7.84 14.02
N TYR A 142 15.43 -7.11 14.82
CA TYR A 142 14.96 -5.78 14.44
C TYR A 142 16.04 -4.72 14.61
N LEU A 143 16.87 -4.82 15.67
CA LEU A 143 18.04 -3.98 15.82
C LEU A 143 18.96 -4.09 14.60
N ALA A 144 19.30 -5.32 14.18
CA ALA A 144 20.10 -5.58 12.99
C ALA A 144 19.47 -4.98 11.73
N HIS A 145 18.17 -5.17 11.52
CA HIS A 145 17.45 -4.61 10.40
C HIS A 145 17.56 -3.07 10.33
N PHE A 146 17.23 -2.35 11.41
CA PHE A 146 17.30 -0.88 11.43
C PHE A 146 18.73 -0.35 11.25
N ALA A 147 19.71 -1.07 11.78
CA ALA A 147 21.11 -0.72 11.59
C ALA A 147 21.51 -0.83 10.10
N ILE A 148 21.17 -1.94 9.45
CA ILE A 148 21.45 -2.18 8.02
C ILE A 148 20.74 -1.15 7.14
N GLU A 149 19.47 -0.86 7.42
CA GLU A 149 18.74 0.19 6.69
C GLU A 149 19.41 1.56 6.88
N SER A 150 19.85 1.90 8.09
CA SER A 150 20.44 3.22 8.33
C SER A 150 21.71 3.48 7.53
N ILE A 151 22.56 2.47 7.31
CA ILE A 151 23.80 2.61 6.50
C ILE A 151 23.52 2.66 4.99
N LEU A 152 22.42 2.07 4.54
CA LEU A 152 21.95 2.16 3.15
C LEU A 152 21.27 3.50 2.83
N ASN A 153 21.06 4.35 3.83
CA ASN A 153 20.43 5.67 3.73
C ASN A 153 21.44 6.82 3.98
N GLU A 154 20.94 8.06 4.06
CA GLU A 154 21.72 9.29 4.26
C GLU A 154 22.64 9.25 5.49
N ALA A 155 22.26 8.54 6.56
CA ALA A 155 23.11 8.40 7.74
C ALA A 155 24.42 7.67 7.42
N GLY A 156 24.42 6.75 6.46
CA GLY A 156 25.62 6.07 5.98
C GLY A 156 26.60 7.02 5.26
N GLU A 157 26.11 7.98 4.47
CA GLU A 157 26.97 8.99 3.83
C GLU A 157 27.71 9.84 4.87
N LYS A 158 27.01 10.16 5.96
CA LYS A 158 27.55 10.92 7.10
C LYS A 158 28.33 10.04 8.08
N LYS A 159 28.43 8.73 7.84
CA LYS A 159 29.03 7.73 8.75
C LYS A 159 28.41 7.74 10.17
N MET A 160 27.14 8.12 10.27
CA MET A 160 26.38 8.20 11.53
C MET A 160 25.42 7.01 11.71
N ASP A 161 25.51 6.01 10.84
CA ASP A 161 24.66 4.83 10.82
C ASP A 161 24.80 3.93 12.06
N GLY A 162 23.86 3.00 12.20
CA GLY A 162 23.75 2.08 13.33
C GLY A 162 24.85 1.03 13.40
N LEU A 163 25.45 0.62 12.28
CA LEU A 163 26.53 -0.38 12.27
C LEU A 163 27.82 0.24 12.81
N ARG A 164 28.20 1.41 12.31
CA ARG A 164 29.35 2.16 12.82
C ARG A 164 29.15 2.57 14.27
N TYR A 165 27.93 2.97 14.62
CA TYR A 165 27.59 3.29 16.00
C TYR A 165 27.74 2.07 16.94
N LEU A 166 27.24 0.89 16.54
CA LEU A 166 27.44 -0.35 17.29
C LEU A 166 28.92 -0.69 17.40
N LYS A 167 29.68 -0.61 16.30
CA LYS A 167 31.12 -0.87 16.29
C LYS A 167 31.86 0.04 17.28
N ASN A 168 31.61 1.34 17.23
CA ASN A 168 32.21 2.31 18.15
C ASN A 168 31.86 2.01 19.62
N ASN A 169 30.62 1.62 19.90
CA ASN A 169 30.24 1.22 21.27
C ASN A 169 31.02 -0.02 21.73
N ILE A 170 31.16 -1.05 20.87
CA ILE A 170 31.94 -2.24 21.17
C ILE A 170 33.42 -1.89 21.41
N ASP A 171 34.02 -1.08 20.54
CA ASP A 171 35.42 -0.66 20.64
C ASP A 171 35.68 0.12 21.94
N ASN A 172 34.70 0.91 22.40
CA ASN A 172 34.76 1.64 23.67
C ASN A 172 34.40 0.78 24.91
N GLY A 173 34.02 -0.49 24.73
CA GLY A 173 33.60 -1.38 25.81
C GLY A 173 32.20 -1.09 26.36
N ILE A 174 31.37 -0.34 25.62
CA ILE A 174 29.97 -0.06 25.93
C ILE A 174 29.14 -1.26 25.47
N LEU A 175 29.11 -2.30 26.30
CA LEU A 175 28.42 -3.56 26.02
C LEU A 175 27.12 -3.61 26.83
N THR A 176 25.97 -3.71 26.17
CA THR A 176 24.64 -3.94 26.77
C THR A 176 24.32 -5.45 26.77
N PRO A 177 23.23 -5.92 27.38
CA PRO A 177 22.78 -7.31 27.22
C PRO A 177 22.62 -7.74 25.76
N LEU A 178 22.01 -6.89 24.91
CA LEU A 178 21.72 -7.26 23.51
C LEU A 178 22.92 -7.15 22.55
N THR A 179 24.05 -6.54 22.95
CA THR A 179 25.18 -6.26 22.04
C THR A 179 25.67 -7.48 21.25
N SER A 180 25.87 -8.62 21.92
CA SER A 180 26.44 -9.83 21.29
C SER A 180 25.50 -10.42 20.24
N GLU A 181 24.22 -10.56 20.58
CA GLU A 181 23.20 -11.11 19.69
C GLU A 181 22.88 -10.15 18.55
N TYR A 182 22.81 -8.84 18.83
CA TYR A 182 22.62 -7.79 17.82
C TYR A 182 23.75 -7.82 16.79
N ARG A 183 25.01 -7.91 17.23
CA ARG A 183 26.15 -8.10 16.33
C ARG A 183 26.01 -9.38 15.51
N ALA A 184 25.73 -10.51 16.15
CA ALA A 184 25.61 -11.81 15.47
C ALA A 184 24.53 -11.79 14.38
N GLU A 185 23.40 -11.13 14.65
CA GLU A 185 22.29 -11.03 13.72
C GLU A 185 22.58 -10.08 12.54
N ILE A 186 23.36 -8.99 12.75
CA ILE A 186 23.90 -8.19 11.63
C ILE A 186 24.74 -9.09 10.72
N LEU A 187 25.73 -9.79 11.28
CA LEU A 187 26.66 -10.62 10.51
C LEU A 187 25.95 -11.70 9.70
N LYS A 188 24.92 -12.30 10.31
CA LYS A 188 24.03 -13.27 9.66
C LYS A 188 23.24 -12.65 8.50
N GLN A 189 22.60 -11.50 8.71
CA GLN A 189 21.79 -10.84 7.67
C GLN A 189 22.64 -10.28 6.53
N THR A 190 23.87 -9.83 6.80
CA THR A 190 24.79 -9.32 5.78
C THR A 190 25.71 -10.38 5.18
N ALA A 191 25.64 -11.62 5.68
CA ALA A 191 26.58 -12.69 5.37
C ALA A 191 28.05 -12.23 5.41
N ALA A 192 28.42 -11.52 6.49
CA ALA A 192 29.76 -10.97 6.72
C ALA A 192 30.44 -11.68 7.88
N LYS A 193 31.78 -11.71 7.89
CA LYS A 193 32.57 -12.34 8.95
C LYS A 193 32.71 -11.44 10.17
N ASP A 194 32.74 -10.14 9.94
CA ASP A 194 32.85 -9.11 10.97
C ASP A 194 32.12 -7.82 10.56
N LEU A 195 32.09 -6.84 11.47
CA LEU A 195 31.37 -5.59 11.25
C LEU A 195 32.05 -4.71 10.18
N ASP A 196 33.37 -4.80 10.01
CA ASP A 196 34.10 -4.02 9.01
C ASP A 196 33.76 -4.50 7.60
N GLU A 197 33.74 -5.82 7.37
CA GLU A 197 33.29 -6.42 6.12
C GLU A 197 31.80 -6.08 5.84
N ALA A 198 30.95 -6.10 6.87
CA ALA A 198 29.54 -5.73 6.74
C ALA A 198 29.38 -4.27 6.29
N ILE A 199 30.12 -3.35 6.93
CA ILE A 199 30.14 -1.92 6.60
C ILE A 199 30.63 -1.71 5.16
N GLU A 200 31.74 -2.34 4.75
CA GLU A 200 32.28 -2.20 3.40
C GLU A 200 31.30 -2.69 2.33
N LYS A 201 30.64 -3.84 2.57
CA LYS A 201 29.60 -4.37 1.67
C LYS A 201 28.43 -3.41 1.52
N LEU A 202 27.91 -2.89 2.64
CA LEU A 202 26.74 -2.01 2.63
C LEU A 202 27.06 -0.63 2.06
N ASP A 203 28.26 -0.09 2.30
CA ASP A 203 28.74 1.13 1.65
C ASP A 203 28.77 0.99 0.12
N LYS A 204 29.18 -0.17 -0.41
CA LYS A 204 29.17 -0.45 -1.85
C LYS A 204 27.75 -0.52 -2.43
N LEU A 205 26.77 -0.96 -1.63
CA LEU A 205 25.37 -1.06 -2.04
C LEU A 205 24.61 0.26 -1.88
N ARG A 206 25.01 1.14 -0.94
CA ARG A 206 24.30 2.39 -0.62
C ARG A 206 24.02 3.27 -1.84
N PRO A 207 24.96 3.58 -2.76
CA PRO A 207 24.66 4.47 -3.88
C PRO A 207 23.51 3.99 -4.75
N ALA A 208 23.43 2.68 -5.01
CA ALA A 208 22.32 2.09 -5.75
C ALA A 208 21.00 2.17 -4.99
N ASN A 209 21.03 1.96 -3.67
CA ASN A 209 19.85 2.11 -2.82
C ASN A 209 19.33 3.55 -2.79
N LEU A 210 20.21 4.54 -2.62
CA LEU A 210 19.85 5.97 -2.65
C LEU A 210 19.28 6.39 -4.01
N ALA A 211 19.87 5.92 -5.11
CA ALA A 211 19.34 6.16 -6.45
C ALA A 211 17.93 5.58 -6.62
N ARG A 212 17.68 4.37 -6.10
CA ARG A 212 16.35 3.74 -6.10
C ARG A 212 15.33 4.53 -5.27
N LEU A 213 15.72 5.04 -4.10
CA LEU A 213 14.86 5.88 -3.28
C LEU A 213 14.53 7.22 -3.95
N ALA A 214 15.50 7.84 -4.62
CA ALA A 214 15.28 9.06 -5.40
C ALA A 214 14.33 8.82 -6.59
N ASP A 215 14.51 7.73 -7.31
CA ASP A 215 13.63 7.29 -8.41
C ASP A 215 12.19 7.02 -7.93
N ILE A 216 12.01 6.43 -6.74
CA ILE A 216 10.67 6.28 -6.14
C ILE A 216 10.06 7.63 -5.78
N LYS A 217 10.83 8.56 -5.20
CA LYS A 217 10.34 9.91 -4.87
C LYS A 217 9.93 10.70 -6.11
N GLU A 218 10.68 10.58 -7.21
CA GLU A 218 10.32 11.25 -8.46
C GLU A 218 9.07 10.62 -9.10
N PHE A 219 9.00 9.29 -9.08
CA PHE A 219 7.79 8.58 -9.51
C PHE A 219 6.56 8.99 -8.69
N GLU A 220 6.69 9.13 -7.37
CA GLU A 220 5.60 9.59 -6.50
C GLU A 220 5.05 10.96 -6.92
N LYS A 221 5.92 11.93 -7.22
CA LYS A 221 5.48 13.24 -7.71
C LYS A 221 4.65 13.13 -8.98
N LYS A 222 5.04 12.23 -9.89
CA LYS A 222 4.30 11.98 -11.13
C LYS A 222 2.94 11.33 -10.89
N VAL A 223 2.84 10.40 -9.94
CA VAL A 223 1.55 9.82 -9.56
C VAL A 223 0.66 10.87 -8.87
N ILE A 224 1.22 11.75 -8.03
CA ILE A 224 0.49 12.89 -7.43
C ILE A 224 -0.07 13.78 -8.54
N GLU A 225 0.75 14.13 -9.53
CA GLU A 225 0.35 14.95 -10.69
C GLU A 225 -0.81 14.31 -11.48
N ILE A 226 -0.72 12.99 -11.76
CA ILE A 226 -1.82 12.26 -12.40
C ILE A 226 -3.08 12.28 -11.52
N ALA A 227 -2.96 11.99 -10.22
CA ALA A 227 -4.08 11.98 -9.29
C ALA A 227 -4.74 13.37 -9.19
N ASP A 228 -3.97 14.46 -9.18
CA ASP A 228 -4.50 15.82 -9.24
C ASP A 228 -5.34 16.04 -10.51
N PHE A 229 -4.85 15.56 -11.67
CA PHE A 229 -5.60 15.65 -12.91
C PHE A 229 -6.89 14.84 -12.91
N VAL A 230 -6.86 13.59 -12.42
CA VAL A 230 -8.00 12.68 -12.58
C VAL A 230 -8.98 12.72 -11.40
N CYS A 231 -8.55 13.11 -10.20
CA CYS A 231 -9.42 13.12 -9.02
C CYS A 231 -9.92 14.52 -8.66
N GLU A 232 -9.10 15.56 -8.87
CA GLU A 232 -9.34 16.89 -8.26
C GLU A 232 -9.54 18.02 -9.27
N TYR A 233 -9.00 17.89 -10.49
CA TYR A 233 -8.98 18.98 -11.48
C TYR A 233 -10.37 19.53 -11.78
N GLY A 234 -11.37 18.64 -11.93
CA GLY A 234 -12.75 19.02 -12.17
C GLY A 234 -13.32 19.92 -11.07
N ILE A 235 -13.06 19.59 -9.81
CA ILE A 235 -13.51 20.40 -8.65
C ILE A 235 -12.72 21.72 -8.61
N LYS A 236 -11.38 21.64 -8.62
CA LYS A 236 -10.48 22.81 -8.54
C LYS A 236 -10.69 23.83 -9.65
N SER A 237 -11.14 23.39 -10.84
CA SER A 237 -11.35 24.26 -12.01
C SER A 237 -12.79 24.77 -12.13
N SER A 238 -13.71 24.23 -11.32
CA SER A 238 -15.14 24.55 -11.39
C SER A 238 -15.65 25.33 -10.19
N ILE A 239 -14.93 25.29 -9.07
CA ILE A 239 -15.37 25.85 -7.78
C ILE A 239 -14.28 26.76 -7.24
N GLU A 240 -14.69 27.89 -6.65
CA GLU A 240 -13.77 28.79 -5.94
C GLU A 240 -13.13 28.09 -4.73
N ASN A 241 -11.82 28.26 -4.55
CA ASN A 241 -11.04 27.63 -3.47
C ASN A 241 -11.53 27.97 -2.05
N SER A 242 -12.37 29.00 -1.89
CA SER A 242 -12.97 29.41 -0.62
C SER A 242 -14.09 28.47 -0.13
N ILE A 243 -14.65 27.64 -1.03
CA ILE A 243 -15.76 26.74 -0.72
C ILE A 243 -15.21 25.37 -0.31
N THR A 244 -15.24 25.07 0.99
CA THR A 244 -14.72 23.82 1.55
C THR A 244 -15.80 22.88 2.09
N ALA A 245 -17.03 23.38 2.31
CA ALA A 245 -18.14 22.57 2.80
C ALA A 245 -18.70 21.68 1.68
N GLN A 246 -18.79 20.37 1.93
CA GLN A 246 -19.20 19.36 0.94
C GLN A 246 -20.58 19.65 0.32
N GLU A 247 -21.55 20.11 1.12
CA GLU A 247 -22.90 20.47 0.65
C GLU A 247 -22.86 21.63 -0.34
N LYS A 248 -22.05 22.65 -0.07
CA LYS A 248 -21.87 23.82 -0.96
C LYS A 248 -21.13 23.45 -2.24
N ILE A 249 -20.19 22.52 -2.17
CA ILE A 249 -19.51 21.95 -3.34
C ILE A 249 -20.54 21.26 -4.24
N GLN A 250 -21.42 20.43 -3.67
CA GLN A 250 -22.46 19.74 -4.43
C GLN A 250 -23.46 20.71 -5.08
N GLU A 251 -23.88 21.76 -4.37
CA GLU A 251 -24.76 22.80 -4.91
C GLU A 251 -24.09 23.55 -6.07
N ALA A 252 -22.83 23.95 -5.91
CA ALA A 252 -22.06 24.62 -6.98
C ALA A 252 -21.91 23.74 -8.22
N ILE A 253 -21.64 22.44 -8.04
CA ILE A 253 -21.56 21.48 -9.15
C ILE A 253 -22.92 21.34 -9.85
N LYS A 254 -24.02 21.23 -9.09
CA LYS A 254 -25.36 21.13 -9.68
C LYS A 254 -25.72 22.37 -10.50
N GLY A 255 -25.34 23.55 -10.04
CA GLY A 255 -25.59 24.82 -10.75
C GLY A 255 -24.79 24.98 -12.05
N ASN A 256 -23.71 24.23 -12.24
CA ASN A 256 -22.84 24.32 -13.42
C ASN A 256 -22.31 22.96 -13.87
N HIS A 257 -23.23 22.01 -14.02
CA HIS A 257 -22.91 20.59 -14.21
C HIS A 257 -22.08 20.34 -15.47
N GLU A 258 -22.49 20.90 -16.62
CA GLU A 258 -21.79 20.71 -17.90
C GLU A 258 -20.35 21.22 -17.85
N LYS A 259 -20.12 22.42 -17.28
CA LYS A 259 -18.77 22.96 -17.10
C LYS A 259 -17.93 22.09 -16.17
N PHE A 260 -18.53 21.56 -15.10
CA PHE A 260 -17.85 20.64 -14.21
C PHE A 260 -17.41 19.36 -14.95
N ILE A 261 -18.30 18.76 -15.74
CA ILE A 261 -17.98 17.59 -16.57
C ILE A 261 -16.87 17.91 -17.59
N ALA A 262 -16.98 19.02 -18.31
CA ALA A 262 -15.95 19.46 -19.27
C ALA A 262 -14.57 19.63 -18.60
N ASN A 263 -14.54 20.20 -17.39
CA ASN A 263 -13.32 20.32 -16.59
C ASN A 263 -12.80 18.95 -16.13
N CYS A 264 -13.67 18.03 -15.67
CA CYS A 264 -13.29 16.65 -15.36
C CYS A 264 -12.63 15.98 -16.57
N HIS A 265 -13.27 16.06 -17.75
CA HIS A 265 -12.74 15.49 -18.99
C HIS A 265 -11.41 16.12 -19.39
N THR A 266 -11.23 17.43 -19.18
CA THR A 266 -9.94 18.10 -19.40
C THR A 266 -8.85 17.54 -18.49
N GLY A 267 -9.17 17.31 -17.21
CA GLY A 267 -8.29 16.63 -16.26
C GLY A 267 -7.96 15.21 -16.72
N PHE A 268 -8.98 14.42 -17.08
CA PHE A 268 -8.80 13.04 -17.55
C PHE A 268 -7.89 12.96 -18.79
N LYS A 269 -8.08 13.85 -19.77
CA LYS A 269 -7.25 13.97 -20.98
C LYS A 269 -5.77 14.18 -20.61
N LYS A 270 -5.49 15.12 -19.70
CA LYS A 270 -4.11 15.40 -19.22
C LYS A 270 -3.52 14.22 -18.45
N GLY A 271 -4.29 13.62 -17.54
CA GLY A 271 -3.87 12.48 -16.73
C GLY A 271 -3.54 11.25 -17.58
N GLN A 272 -4.41 10.91 -18.55
CA GLN A 272 -4.21 9.80 -19.50
C GLN A 272 -2.92 9.97 -20.32
N LYS A 273 -2.66 11.16 -20.88
CA LYS A 273 -1.43 11.41 -21.67
C LYS A 273 -0.15 11.31 -20.83
N LEU A 274 -0.21 11.69 -19.56
CA LEU A 274 0.92 11.51 -18.65
C LEU A 274 1.08 10.02 -18.26
N ALA A 275 -0.01 9.32 -17.95
CA ALA A 275 -0.01 7.90 -17.63
C ALA A 275 0.56 7.05 -18.78
N LEU A 276 0.14 7.32 -20.02
CA LEU A 276 0.61 6.62 -21.21
C LEU A 276 2.14 6.69 -21.35
N ARG A 277 2.71 7.90 -21.30
CA ARG A 277 4.16 8.11 -21.35
C ARG A 277 4.91 7.38 -20.24
N LEU A 278 4.41 7.44 -19.01
CA LEU A 278 5.05 6.77 -17.88
C LEU A 278 4.99 5.24 -17.99
N ILE A 279 3.88 4.68 -18.46
CA ILE A 279 3.76 3.23 -18.70
C ILE A 279 4.74 2.81 -19.80
N GLU A 280 4.84 3.56 -20.90
CA GLU A 280 5.83 3.29 -21.96
C GLU A 280 7.27 3.27 -21.43
N ASP A 281 7.67 4.29 -20.67
CA ASP A 281 9.00 4.39 -20.04
C ASP A 281 9.28 3.20 -19.10
N ILE A 282 8.29 2.84 -18.28
CA ILE A 282 8.39 1.69 -17.34
C ILE A 282 8.55 0.39 -18.12
N GLN A 283 7.74 0.15 -19.15
CA GLN A 283 7.78 -1.08 -19.95
C GLN A 283 9.09 -1.21 -20.72
N GLU A 284 9.65 -0.10 -21.23
CA GLU A 284 10.98 -0.09 -21.83
C GLU A 284 12.06 -0.48 -20.82
N LYS A 285 11.98 0.05 -19.60
CA LYS A 285 12.91 -0.29 -18.53
C LYS A 285 12.81 -1.76 -18.13
N VAL A 286 11.60 -2.30 -17.97
CA VAL A 286 11.36 -3.72 -17.68
C VAL A 286 11.91 -4.60 -18.80
N SER A 287 11.72 -4.21 -20.07
CA SER A 287 12.27 -4.94 -21.22
C SER A 287 13.80 -4.99 -21.17
N THR A 288 14.44 -3.87 -20.84
CA THR A 288 15.90 -3.79 -20.67
C THR A 288 16.38 -4.68 -19.52
N LEU A 289 15.72 -4.61 -18.35
CA LEU A 289 16.04 -5.45 -17.20
C LEU A 289 15.84 -6.95 -17.50
N LYS A 290 14.79 -7.34 -18.24
CA LYS A 290 14.58 -8.73 -18.68
C LYS A 290 15.72 -9.21 -19.60
N LYS A 291 16.30 -8.35 -20.45
CA LYS A 291 17.49 -8.69 -21.25
C LYS A 291 18.73 -8.84 -20.39
N GLU A 292 18.96 -7.94 -19.44
CA GLU A 292 20.06 -8.03 -18.48
C GLU A 292 19.96 -9.29 -17.61
N LEU A 293 18.75 -9.67 -17.19
CA LEU A 293 18.49 -10.88 -16.41
C LEU A 293 18.94 -12.13 -17.17
N LYS A 294 18.64 -12.21 -18.47
CA LYS A 294 19.10 -13.31 -19.33
C LYS A 294 20.63 -13.38 -19.40
N LEU A 295 21.31 -12.23 -19.48
CA LEU A 295 22.78 -12.17 -19.47
C LEU A 295 23.36 -12.57 -18.10
N ALA A 296 22.75 -12.12 -17.00
CA ALA A 296 23.16 -12.46 -15.64
C ALA A 296 23.00 -13.96 -15.34
N HIS A 297 21.97 -14.60 -15.90
CA HIS A 297 21.82 -16.06 -15.85
C HIS A 297 22.97 -16.78 -16.57
N LYS A 298 23.38 -16.29 -17.75
CA LYS A 298 24.52 -16.86 -18.48
C LYS A 298 25.83 -16.73 -17.70
N SER A 299 26.06 -15.61 -17.02
CA SER A 299 27.25 -15.38 -16.19
C SER A 299 27.15 -15.96 -14.77
N ARG A 300 26.04 -16.64 -14.42
CA ARG A 300 25.77 -17.26 -13.11
C ARG A 300 25.94 -16.32 -11.90
N ASN A 301 25.77 -15.02 -12.11
CA ASN A 301 25.89 -14.02 -11.03
C ASN A 301 24.61 -13.96 -10.20
N ARG A 302 24.53 -14.77 -9.13
CA ARG A 302 23.34 -14.89 -8.27
C ARG A 302 22.89 -13.58 -7.63
N ASN A 303 23.83 -12.74 -7.19
CA ASN A 303 23.51 -11.45 -6.56
C ASN A 303 22.90 -10.49 -7.57
N ARG A 304 23.47 -10.42 -8.78
CA ARG A 304 22.91 -9.60 -9.87
C ARG A 304 21.53 -10.10 -10.32
N ILE A 305 21.31 -11.41 -10.36
CA ILE A 305 20.00 -12.00 -10.66
C ILE A 305 18.94 -11.56 -9.64
N ALA A 306 19.25 -11.67 -8.34
CA ALA A 306 18.33 -11.27 -7.28
C ALA A 306 18.00 -9.77 -7.35
N GLN A 307 19.02 -8.93 -7.58
CA GLN A 307 18.83 -7.48 -7.74
C GLN A 307 17.93 -7.14 -8.92
N ILE A 308 18.21 -7.69 -10.11
CA ILE A 308 17.42 -7.41 -11.31
C ILE A 308 15.97 -7.87 -11.13
N LYS A 309 15.72 -9.02 -10.48
CA LYS A 309 14.36 -9.46 -10.16
C LYS A 309 13.62 -8.47 -9.25
N SER A 310 14.27 -8.00 -8.19
CA SER A 310 13.69 -6.99 -7.29
C SER A 310 13.39 -5.68 -8.02
N ASP A 311 14.25 -5.27 -8.96
CA ASP A 311 14.02 -4.07 -9.75
C ASP A 311 12.85 -4.27 -10.73
N ILE A 312 12.73 -5.43 -11.39
CA ILE A 312 11.56 -5.76 -12.23
C ILE A 312 10.27 -5.71 -11.41
N GLU A 313 10.24 -6.32 -10.21
CA GLU A 313 9.08 -6.28 -9.32
C GLU A 313 8.71 -4.85 -8.93
N LEU A 314 9.70 -3.97 -8.68
CA LEU A 314 9.45 -2.56 -8.41
C LEU A 314 8.81 -1.85 -9.61
N TYR A 315 9.31 -2.06 -10.82
CA TYR A 315 8.76 -1.41 -12.01
C TYR A 315 7.36 -1.94 -12.35
N CYS A 316 7.08 -3.24 -12.19
CA CYS A 316 5.73 -3.78 -12.31
C CYS A 316 4.79 -3.18 -11.26
N TYR A 317 5.26 -2.97 -10.03
CA TYR A 317 4.49 -2.27 -9.01
C TYR A 317 4.17 -0.82 -9.41
N LYS A 318 5.15 -0.08 -9.95
CA LYS A 318 4.93 1.29 -10.46
C LYS A 318 3.85 1.31 -11.56
N GLU A 319 3.91 0.37 -12.49
CA GLU A 319 2.92 0.24 -13.56
C GLU A 319 1.51 0.00 -12.98
N ASN A 320 1.36 -0.93 -12.02
CA ASN A 320 0.09 -1.20 -11.36
C ASN A 320 -0.47 0.04 -10.65
N VAL A 321 0.37 0.86 -10.01
CA VAL A 321 -0.07 2.12 -9.39
C VAL A 321 -0.63 3.09 -10.43
N ILE A 322 0.03 3.25 -11.59
CA ILE A 322 -0.49 4.11 -12.66
C ILE A 322 -1.82 3.56 -13.18
N ARG A 323 -1.89 2.26 -13.49
CA ARG A 323 -3.09 1.62 -14.03
C ARG A 323 -4.28 1.74 -13.08
N HIS A 324 -4.05 1.52 -11.78
CA HIS A 324 -5.07 1.70 -10.74
C HIS A 324 -5.51 3.16 -10.59
N THR A 325 -4.63 4.11 -10.88
CA THR A 325 -5.00 5.53 -10.94
C THR A 325 -5.91 5.80 -12.14
N MET A 326 -5.70 5.12 -13.28
CA MET A 326 -6.60 5.20 -14.45
C MET A 326 -7.92 4.43 -14.24
N ASP A 327 -7.90 3.36 -13.44
CA ASP A 327 -9.11 2.65 -13.04
C ASP A 327 -10.10 3.57 -12.31
N TYR A 328 -9.63 4.64 -11.66
CA TYR A 328 -10.49 5.70 -11.13
C TYR A 328 -11.37 6.33 -12.21
N ILE A 329 -10.82 6.64 -13.39
CA ILE A 329 -11.59 7.23 -14.50
C ILE A 329 -12.65 6.24 -14.98
N ALA A 330 -12.24 5.00 -15.26
CA ALA A 330 -13.17 3.94 -15.69
C ALA A 330 -14.31 3.78 -14.68
N TRP A 331 -13.99 3.78 -13.39
CA TRP A 331 -14.95 3.68 -12.29
C TRP A 331 -15.96 4.85 -12.28
N GLN A 332 -15.52 6.08 -12.56
CA GLN A 332 -16.44 7.23 -12.68
C GLN A 332 -17.35 7.09 -13.90
N MET A 333 -16.81 6.66 -15.04
CA MET A 333 -17.57 6.49 -16.29
C MET A 333 -18.68 5.44 -16.16
N ILE A 334 -18.49 4.40 -15.35
CA ILE A 334 -19.51 3.37 -15.05
C ILE A 334 -20.30 3.69 -13.77
N HIS A 335 -20.29 4.94 -13.30
CA HIS A 335 -21.04 5.40 -12.13
C HIS A 335 -20.79 4.59 -10.84
N GLY A 336 -19.59 4.03 -10.70
CA GLY A 336 -19.18 3.24 -9.54
C GLY A 336 -19.87 1.89 -9.37
N GLN A 337 -20.38 1.32 -10.47
CA GLN A 337 -21.12 0.06 -10.45
C GLN A 337 -20.19 -1.15 -10.61
N LEU A 338 -19.90 -1.84 -9.49
CA LEU A 338 -18.99 -3.01 -9.45
C LEU A 338 -19.42 -4.16 -10.37
N TYR A 339 -20.73 -4.35 -10.60
CA TYR A 339 -21.20 -5.41 -11.49
C TYR A 339 -20.86 -5.13 -12.95
N ILE A 340 -20.73 -3.85 -13.35
CA ILE A 340 -20.24 -3.45 -14.66
C ILE A 340 -18.74 -3.72 -14.77
N SER A 341 -17.94 -3.32 -13.77
CA SER A 341 -16.48 -3.51 -13.83
C SER A 341 -16.09 -4.98 -14.03
N ARG A 342 -16.82 -5.92 -13.39
CA ARG A 342 -16.62 -7.36 -13.57
C ARG A 342 -16.88 -7.86 -14.99
N ARG A 343 -17.72 -7.18 -15.76
CA ARG A 343 -18.04 -7.53 -17.15
C ARG A 343 -17.06 -6.92 -18.13
N LEU A 344 -16.45 -5.80 -17.78
CA LEU A 344 -15.34 -5.21 -18.53
C LEU A 344 -14.04 -6.01 -18.39
N TYR A 345 -13.97 -6.95 -17.44
CA TYR A 345 -12.78 -7.77 -17.17
C TYR A 345 -13.01 -9.24 -17.55
N LYS A 346 -12.11 -9.80 -18.37
CA LYS A 346 -12.19 -11.17 -18.89
C LYS A 346 -11.28 -12.17 -18.19
N GLY A 347 -10.36 -11.70 -17.34
CA GLY A 347 -9.34 -12.56 -16.73
C GLY A 347 -8.35 -13.13 -17.74
N VAL A 348 -8.14 -12.46 -18.87
CA VAL A 348 -7.15 -12.89 -19.87
C VAL A 348 -5.76 -12.80 -19.24
N GLU A 349 -5.04 -13.93 -19.22
CA GLU A 349 -3.66 -13.99 -18.75
C GLU A 349 -2.71 -13.33 -19.77
N GLY A 350 -1.89 -12.39 -19.31
CA GLY A 350 -0.87 -11.73 -20.12
C GLY A 350 -0.63 -10.28 -19.71
N ASP A 351 0.60 -9.80 -19.89
CA ASP A 351 0.97 -8.40 -19.66
C ASP A 351 0.41 -7.53 -20.80
N LYS A 352 -0.31 -6.45 -20.49
CA LYS A 352 -0.74 -5.43 -21.48
C LYS A 352 0.45 -4.57 -21.92
N ILE A 353 1.14 -4.96 -22.99
CA ILE A 353 2.35 -4.27 -23.48
C ILE A 353 1.97 -3.25 -24.56
N LEU A 354 2.10 -1.95 -24.24
CA LEU A 354 1.70 -0.85 -25.13
C LEU A 354 2.48 -0.87 -26.45
N LYS A 355 3.77 -1.23 -26.41
CA LYS A 355 4.61 -1.30 -27.62
C LYS A 355 4.11 -2.28 -28.69
N TYR A 356 3.35 -3.30 -28.29
CA TYR A 356 2.79 -4.29 -29.21
C TYR A 356 1.32 -4.03 -29.54
N SER A 357 0.73 -3.02 -28.92
CA SER A 357 -0.60 -2.51 -29.24
C SER A 357 -0.51 -1.44 -30.33
N ASN A 358 -1.65 -1.15 -30.96
CA ASN A 358 -1.84 -0.05 -31.91
C ASN A 358 -2.04 1.30 -31.22
N ILE A 359 -1.36 1.51 -30.08
CA ILE A 359 -1.62 2.60 -29.13
C ILE A 359 -1.65 3.99 -29.76
N LYS A 360 -0.80 4.26 -30.77
CA LYS A 360 -0.74 5.59 -31.42
C LYS A 360 -2.01 5.92 -32.18
N SER A 361 -2.62 4.96 -32.83
CA SER A 361 -3.89 5.21 -33.54
C SER A 361 -5.06 5.20 -32.58
N VAL A 362 -5.02 4.37 -31.54
CA VAL A 362 -5.99 4.44 -30.44
C VAL A 362 -5.96 5.83 -29.80
N GLU A 363 -4.77 6.37 -29.51
CA GLU A 363 -4.58 7.71 -29.00
C GLU A 363 -5.11 8.78 -29.96
N ALA A 364 -4.85 8.65 -31.27
CA ALA A 364 -5.36 9.60 -32.26
C ALA A 364 -6.90 9.62 -32.35
N VAL A 365 -7.55 8.44 -32.29
CA VAL A 365 -9.01 8.34 -32.24
C VAL A 365 -9.55 8.92 -30.93
N ALA A 366 -8.90 8.62 -29.79
CA ALA A 366 -9.27 9.18 -28.51
C ALA A 366 -9.17 10.72 -28.52
N ASP A 367 -8.07 11.28 -29.04
CA ASP A 367 -7.88 12.73 -29.18
C ASP A 367 -8.96 13.37 -30.05
N LYS A 368 -9.41 12.68 -31.12
CA LYS A 368 -10.49 13.18 -31.97
C LYS A 368 -11.83 13.27 -31.23
N ILE A 369 -12.18 12.24 -30.45
CA ILE A 369 -13.39 12.25 -29.60
C ILE A 369 -13.27 13.36 -28.55
N ASN A 370 -12.08 13.49 -27.96
CA ASN A 370 -11.75 14.46 -26.93
C ASN A 370 -11.77 15.93 -27.42
N GLU A 371 -11.94 16.23 -28.73
CA GLU A 371 -12.13 17.60 -29.23
C GLU A 371 -13.44 18.22 -28.71
N ARG A 372 -14.46 17.40 -28.44
CA ARG A 372 -15.71 17.85 -27.82
C ARG A 372 -15.53 17.89 -26.29
N GLU A 373 -16.00 18.96 -25.66
CA GLU A 373 -15.75 19.21 -24.24
C GLU A 373 -16.47 18.20 -23.33
N LEU A 374 -17.70 17.82 -23.70
CA LEU A 374 -18.54 16.87 -22.95
C LEU A 374 -18.29 15.41 -23.32
N ASP A 375 -17.52 15.14 -24.36
CA ASP A 375 -17.14 13.79 -24.72
C ASP A 375 -15.76 13.45 -24.16
N PHE A 376 -15.55 12.16 -23.89
CA PHE A 376 -14.27 11.67 -23.41
C PHE A 376 -14.02 10.22 -23.85
N ALA A 377 -12.78 9.93 -24.24
CA ALA A 377 -12.34 8.58 -24.58
C ALA A 377 -11.18 8.13 -23.68
N LEU A 378 -11.44 7.12 -22.86
CA LEU A 378 -10.45 6.41 -22.05
C LEU A 378 -9.82 5.28 -22.88
N ILE A 379 -8.49 5.30 -22.97
CA ILE A 379 -7.71 4.20 -23.52
C ILE A 379 -7.74 3.05 -22.52
N THR A 380 -8.33 1.91 -22.88
CA THR A 380 -8.54 0.79 -21.96
C THR A 380 -7.23 0.08 -21.60
N ASP A 381 -6.25 0.18 -22.49
CA ASP A 381 -4.93 -0.44 -22.37
C ASP A 381 -4.06 0.17 -21.28
N ILE A 382 -4.41 1.34 -20.72
CA ILE A 382 -3.75 1.93 -19.55
C ILE A 382 -4.52 1.66 -18.24
N THR A 383 -5.60 0.89 -18.29
CA THR A 383 -6.41 0.48 -17.13
C THR A 383 -6.11 -0.98 -16.75
N SER A 384 -6.41 -1.36 -15.51
CA SER A 384 -6.45 -2.77 -15.09
C SER A 384 -7.86 -3.37 -15.22
N TYR A 385 -8.90 -2.53 -15.16
CA TYR A 385 -10.30 -2.98 -15.12
C TYR A 385 -10.83 -3.38 -16.49
N VAL A 386 -10.46 -2.64 -17.54
CA VAL A 386 -11.09 -2.79 -18.85
C VAL A 386 -10.22 -3.65 -19.74
N GLN A 387 -10.67 -4.85 -20.06
CA GLN A 387 -10.02 -5.82 -20.97
C GLN A 387 -10.85 -6.05 -22.24
N ILE A 388 -11.89 -5.23 -22.47
CA ILE A 388 -12.78 -5.31 -23.63
C ILE A 388 -12.74 -3.96 -24.34
N GLY A 389 -12.50 -4.00 -25.66
CA GLY A 389 -12.34 -2.80 -26.50
C GLY A 389 -11.02 -2.09 -26.24
N ASP A 390 -10.62 -1.25 -27.19
CA ASP A 390 -9.45 -0.37 -27.09
C ASP A 390 -9.80 0.97 -26.42
N LEU A 391 -11.07 1.37 -26.52
CA LEU A 391 -11.60 2.61 -25.96
C LEU A 391 -12.86 2.36 -25.14
N LEU A 392 -12.97 3.04 -23.99
CA LEU A 392 -14.21 3.27 -23.28
C LEU A 392 -14.55 4.76 -23.43
N CYS A 393 -15.67 5.08 -24.06
CA CYS A 393 -16.03 6.44 -24.42
C CYS A 393 -17.30 6.87 -23.70
N THR A 394 -17.39 8.16 -23.38
CA THR A 394 -18.64 8.87 -23.13
C THR A 394 -18.90 9.76 -24.33
N ILE A 395 -19.99 9.49 -25.07
CA ILE A 395 -20.40 10.25 -26.25
C ILE A 395 -21.88 10.57 -26.08
N ASP A 396 -22.25 11.85 -26.14
CA ASP A 396 -23.65 12.29 -26.00
C ASP A 396 -24.34 11.70 -24.75
N ASN A 397 -23.63 11.70 -23.62
CA ASN A 397 -24.04 11.09 -22.33
C ASN A 397 -24.27 9.56 -22.34
N GLN A 398 -23.87 8.85 -23.39
CA GLN A 398 -23.90 7.39 -23.44
C GLN A 398 -22.50 6.82 -23.30
N VAL A 399 -22.37 5.72 -22.56
CA VAL A 399 -21.10 5.00 -22.46
C VAL A 399 -21.02 3.99 -23.59
N VAL A 400 -19.96 4.04 -24.40
CA VAL A 400 -19.77 3.19 -25.58
C VAL A 400 -18.39 2.56 -25.52
N LEU A 401 -18.30 1.26 -25.83
CA LEU A 401 -17.01 0.60 -26.05
C LEU A 401 -16.63 0.64 -27.53
N GLY A 402 -15.38 1.02 -27.80
CA GLY A 402 -14.82 1.11 -29.15
C GLY A 402 -13.63 0.19 -29.34
N GLU A 403 -13.51 -0.36 -30.54
CA GLU A 403 -12.35 -1.14 -30.99
C GLU A 403 -11.76 -0.43 -32.21
N VAL A 404 -10.47 -0.12 -32.17
CA VAL A 404 -9.78 0.66 -33.20
C VAL A 404 -9.08 -0.30 -34.15
N LYS A 405 -9.59 -0.38 -35.39
CA LYS A 405 -9.01 -1.24 -36.43
C LYS A 405 -8.04 -0.47 -37.32
N GLU A 406 -6.98 -1.15 -37.75
CA GLU A 406 -5.94 -0.60 -38.63
C GLU A 406 -5.65 -1.53 -39.82
N GLY A 407 -5.28 -0.94 -40.96
CA GLY A 407 -4.79 -1.64 -42.14
C GLY A 407 -5.87 -1.98 -43.17
N LYS A 408 -5.47 -1.94 -44.45
CA LYS A 408 -6.37 -2.11 -45.61
C LYS A 408 -7.21 -3.40 -45.55
N ARG A 409 -6.62 -4.51 -45.11
CA ARG A 409 -7.30 -5.80 -44.97
C ARG A 409 -8.40 -5.79 -43.91
N ASN A 410 -8.26 -5.02 -42.83
CA ASN A 410 -9.30 -4.90 -41.81
C ASN A 410 -10.47 -4.03 -42.30
N LEU A 411 -10.19 -2.99 -43.10
CA LEU A 411 -11.23 -2.20 -43.76
C LEU A 411 -12.06 -3.05 -44.73
N GLU A 412 -11.39 -3.88 -45.55
CA GLU A 412 -12.05 -4.84 -46.44
C GLU A 412 -12.95 -5.83 -45.65
N ILE A 413 -12.51 -6.31 -44.47
CA ILE A 413 -13.32 -7.20 -43.63
C ILE A 413 -14.51 -6.46 -42.99
N LEU A 414 -14.36 -5.18 -42.60
CA LEU A 414 -15.45 -4.37 -42.06
C LEU A 414 -16.52 -4.06 -43.11
N GLU A 415 -16.13 -3.79 -44.36
CA GLU A 415 -17.07 -3.63 -45.48
C GLU A 415 -17.91 -4.89 -45.68
N VAL A 416 -17.27 -6.07 -45.65
CA VAL A 416 -17.95 -7.38 -45.72
C VAL A 416 -18.93 -7.56 -44.55
N LEU A 417 -18.54 -7.17 -43.32
CA LEU A 417 -19.40 -7.25 -42.14
C LEU A 417 -20.62 -6.31 -42.22
N GLY A 418 -20.44 -5.10 -42.77
CA GLY A 418 -21.52 -4.14 -43.00
C GLY A 418 -22.60 -4.71 -43.91
N GLU A 419 -22.21 -5.20 -45.08
CA GLU A 419 -23.12 -5.83 -46.06
C GLU A 419 -23.84 -7.07 -45.50
N VAL A 420 -23.17 -7.88 -44.65
CA VAL A 420 -23.82 -9.03 -43.97
C VAL A 420 -24.83 -8.58 -42.91
N ASN A 421 -24.49 -7.57 -42.11
CA ASN A 421 -25.38 -7.04 -41.05
C ASN A 421 -26.60 -6.30 -41.62
N GLU A 422 -26.47 -5.70 -42.80
CA GLU A 422 -27.58 -5.07 -43.54
C GLU A 422 -28.49 -6.11 -44.24
N GLY A 423 -28.10 -7.39 -44.22
CA GLY A 423 -28.87 -8.49 -44.81
C GLY A 423 -28.76 -8.59 -46.33
N GLU A 424 -27.73 -7.97 -46.92
CA GLU A 424 -27.54 -7.88 -48.38
C GLU A 424 -26.99 -9.17 -49.00
N ALA A 425 -26.33 -10.04 -48.22
CA ALA A 425 -25.80 -11.33 -48.66
C ALA A 425 -25.56 -12.32 -47.51
N THR A 426 -25.56 -13.62 -47.82
CA THR A 426 -25.19 -14.69 -46.88
C THR A 426 -23.67 -14.85 -46.75
N MET A 427 -23.21 -15.44 -45.63
CA MET A 427 -21.79 -15.67 -45.36
C MET A 427 -21.06 -16.47 -46.45
N ASP A 428 -21.76 -17.43 -47.06
CA ASP A 428 -21.21 -18.27 -48.14
C ASP A 428 -21.07 -17.47 -49.46
N GLU A 429 -22.01 -16.57 -49.75
CA GLU A 429 -21.96 -15.67 -50.92
C GLU A 429 -20.81 -14.67 -50.81
N MET A 430 -20.55 -14.16 -49.60
CA MET A 430 -19.48 -13.22 -49.30
C MET A 430 -18.08 -13.84 -49.38
N GLN A 431 -17.97 -15.11 -48.97
CA GLN A 431 -16.72 -15.87 -49.11
C GLN A 431 -16.30 -15.99 -50.59
N ILE A 432 -17.27 -16.16 -51.49
CA ILE A 432 -17.04 -16.25 -52.93
C ILE A 432 -16.78 -14.86 -53.53
N LYS A 433 -17.62 -13.86 -53.22
CA LYS A 433 -17.52 -12.48 -53.74
C LYS A 433 -16.16 -11.84 -53.44
N TYR A 434 -15.62 -12.03 -52.24
CA TYR A 434 -14.37 -11.41 -51.81
C TYR A 434 -13.16 -12.35 -51.83
N SER A 435 -13.30 -13.58 -52.33
CA SER A 435 -12.22 -14.58 -52.36
C SER A 435 -11.55 -14.77 -50.98
N LEU A 436 -12.36 -14.89 -49.92
CA LEU A 436 -11.85 -14.93 -48.54
C LEU A 436 -11.15 -16.26 -48.26
N THR A 437 -9.92 -16.18 -47.74
CA THR A 437 -9.18 -17.38 -47.30
C THR A 437 -9.77 -17.91 -45.99
N LYS A 438 -9.42 -19.15 -45.62
CA LYS A 438 -9.79 -19.73 -44.31
C LYS A 438 -9.37 -18.84 -43.14
N LYS A 439 -8.21 -18.19 -43.23
CA LYS A 439 -7.71 -17.26 -42.22
C LYS A 439 -8.54 -15.97 -42.14
N ASP A 440 -9.01 -15.47 -43.29
CA ASP A 440 -9.89 -14.30 -43.34
C ASP A 440 -11.25 -14.63 -42.73
N MET A 441 -11.79 -15.83 -42.98
CA MET A 441 -13.05 -16.29 -42.37
C MET A 441 -12.94 -16.45 -40.84
N GLU A 442 -11.83 -17.01 -40.35
CA GLU A 442 -11.55 -17.07 -38.91
C GLU A 442 -11.43 -15.67 -38.27
N GLN A 443 -10.82 -14.73 -39.00
CA GLN A 443 -10.71 -13.33 -38.57
C GLN A 443 -12.06 -12.61 -38.57
N LEU A 444 -12.91 -12.85 -39.56
CA LEU A 444 -14.25 -12.27 -39.67
C LEU A 444 -15.17 -12.81 -38.57
N LEU A 445 -15.22 -14.13 -38.35
CA LEU A 445 -15.97 -14.73 -37.23
C LEU A 445 -15.51 -14.21 -35.86
N ARG A 446 -14.19 -14.00 -35.70
CA ARG A 446 -13.65 -13.37 -34.49
C ARG A 446 -14.14 -11.93 -34.32
N GLN A 447 -14.19 -11.15 -35.39
CA GLN A 447 -14.68 -9.76 -35.35
C GLN A 447 -16.18 -9.69 -35.05
N MET A 448 -17.01 -10.52 -35.69
CA MET A 448 -18.45 -10.61 -35.36
C MET A 448 -18.68 -10.90 -33.88
N LYS A 449 -17.92 -11.86 -33.32
CA LYS A 449 -18.02 -12.21 -31.91
C LYS A 449 -17.61 -11.04 -30.99
N GLN A 450 -16.57 -10.30 -31.36
CA GLN A 450 -16.13 -9.11 -30.62
C GLN A 450 -17.18 -7.99 -30.67
N GLU A 451 -17.76 -7.70 -31.84
CA GLU A 451 -18.79 -6.66 -32.00
C GLU A 451 -20.07 -6.99 -31.21
N ALA A 452 -20.56 -8.23 -31.33
CA ALA A 452 -21.73 -8.68 -30.58
C ALA A 452 -21.50 -8.57 -29.06
N GLU A 453 -20.28 -8.86 -28.60
CA GLU A 453 -19.91 -8.74 -27.19
C GLU A 453 -19.81 -7.28 -26.73
N LEU A 454 -19.16 -6.41 -27.51
CA LEU A 454 -19.08 -4.97 -27.24
C LEU A 454 -20.47 -4.35 -27.15
N LYS A 455 -21.36 -4.70 -28.08
CA LYS A 455 -22.76 -4.25 -28.07
C LYS A 455 -23.49 -4.71 -26.82
N ASN A 456 -23.41 -6.01 -26.48
CA ASN A 456 -24.05 -6.54 -25.29
C ASN A 456 -23.55 -5.87 -23.99
N VAL A 457 -22.24 -5.64 -23.84
CA VAL A 457 -21.70 -4.94 -22.67
C VAL A 457 -22.14 -3.47 -22.65
N THR A 458 -22.18 -2.79 -23.80
CA THR A 458 -22.69 -1.42 -23.93
C THR A 458 -24.16 -1.34 -23.53
N ASP A 459 -24.99 -2.29 -23.98
CA ASP A 459 -26.40 -2.37 -23.61
C ASP A 459 -26.56 -2.59 -22.09
N ILE A 460 -25.73 -3.43 -21.47
CA ILE A 460 -25.73 -3.66 -20.02
C ILE A 460 -25.38 -2.38 -19.27
N ILE A 461 -24.37 -1.62 -19.72
CA ILE A 461 -23.93 -0.39 -19.05
C ILE A 461 -25.03 0.67 -19.05
N ASN A 462 -25.73 0.83 -20.18
CA ASN A 462 -26.69 1.92 -20.34
C ASN A 462 -28.13 1.51 -19.94
N THR A 463 -28.48 0.22 -19.95
CA THR A 463 -29.86 -0.24 -19.75
C THR A 463 -30.06 -1.24 -18.61
N ASP A 464 -28.97 -1.70 -17.97
CA ASP A 464 -28.99 -2.74 -16.92
C ASP A 464 -29.57 -4.09 -17.38
N LYS A 465 -29.69 -4.30 -18.70
CA LYS A 465 -30.21 -5.52 -19.34
C LYS A 465 -29.20 -6.08 -20.33
N GLY A 466 -29.12 -7.40 -20.42
CA GLY A 466 -28.28 -8.10 -21.38
C GLY A 466 -28.01 -9.54 -20.99
N ILE A 467 -27.07 -10.17 -21.69
CA ILE A 467 -26.68 -11.57 -21.48
C ILE A 467 -25.28 -11.60 -20.89
N ASP A 468 -25.06 -12.38 -19.83
CA ASP A 468 -23.71 -12.58 -19.29
C ASP A 468 -22.89 -13.45 -20.24
N SER A 469 -21.81 -12.92 -20.81
CA SER A 469 -21.02 -13.61 -21.85
C SER A 469 -20.28 -14.85 -21.35
N SER A 470 -20.10 -14.98 -20.02
CA SER A 470 -19.42 -16.13 -19.40
C SER A 470 -20.37 -17.29 -19.11
N THR A 471 -21.66 -17.00 -18.90
CA THR A 471 -22.67 -17.99 -18.49
C THR A 471 -23.82 -18.18 -19.48
N GLY A 472 -24.01 -17.24 -20.42
CA GLY A 472 -25.12 -17.23 -21.37
C GLY A 472 -26.49 -16.91 -20.77
N GLN A 473 -26.54 -16.51 -19.49
CA GLN A 473 -27.79 -16.22 -18.78
C GLN A 473 -28.19 -14.75 -18.87
N GLU A 474 -29.50 -14.47 -18.82
CA GLU A 474 -30.00 -13.10 -18.68
C GLU A 474 -29.53 -12.46 -17.38
N ILE A 475 -29.15 -11.20 -17.48
CA ILE A 475 -28.69 -10.43 -16.33
C ILE A 475 -29.90 -9.94 -15.55
N LYS A 476 -30.08 -10.49 -14.35
CA LYS A 476 -30.98 -9.95 -13.33
C LYS A 476 -30.16 -9.19 -12.28
N ILE A 477 -30.19 -7.86 -12.33
CA ILE A 477 -29.56 -7.02 -11.30
C ILE A 477 -30.56 -6.86 -10.16
N ILE A 478 -30.23 -7.44 -9.02
CA ILE A 478 -30.97 -7.24 -7.79
C ILE A 478 -30.38 -6.00 -7.10
N THR A 479 -31.05 -4.87 -7.24
CA THR A 479 -30.72 -3.67 -6.47
C THR A 479 -31.54 -3.69 -5.18
N PRO A 480 -30.92 -3.83 -4.00
CA PRO A 480 -31.62 -3.73 -2.73
C PRO A 480 -32.33 -2.37 -2.64
N LYS A 481 -33.54 -2.33 -2.09
CA LYS A 481 -34.29 -1.08 -1.86
C LYS A 481 -33.62 -0.19 -0.80
N GLU A 482 -32.70 -0.76 -0.04
CA GLU A 482 -32.05 -0.15 1.12
C GLU A 482 -30.60 0.24 0.77
N GLY A 483 -30.12 1.33 1.37
CA GLY A 483 -28.73 1.74 1.22
C GLY A 483 -27.78 0.69 1.79
N THR A 484 -26.64 0.47 1.12
CA THR A 484 -25.61 -0.47 1.60
C THR A 484 -24.83 0.17 2.74
N PRO A 485 -24.91 -0.36 3.98
CA PRO A 485 -24.20 0.20 5.12
C PRO A 485 -22.70 -0.09 5.00
N ARG A 486 -21.88 0.92 5.29
CA ARG A 486 -20.42 0.85 5.21
C ARG A 486 -19.78 1.38 6.50
N PHE A 487 -18.69 0.77 6.94
CA PHE A 487 -17.97 1.16 8.17
C PHE A 487 -16.97 2.31 7.94
N ILE A 488 -17.35 3.28 7.11
CA ILE A 488 -16.48 4.42 6.75
C ILE A 488 -16.13 5.27 7.98
N LYS A 489 -17.08 5.45 8.90
CA LYS A 489 -16.86 6.22 10.14
C LYS A 489 -15.74 5.59 10.97
N GLU A 490 -15.70 4.27 11.06
CA GLU A 490 -14.69 3.55 11.81
C GLU A 490 -13.30 3.67 11.19
N LEU A 491 -13.19 3.79 9.87
CA LEU A 491 -11.92 4.09 9.20
C LEU A 491 -11.42 5.50 9.55
N TYR A 492 -12.31 6.50 9.60
CA TYR A 492 -11.96 7.85 10.04
C TYR A 492 -11.47 7.87 11.49
N GLU A 493 -12.16 7.15 12.39
CA GLU A 493 -11.74 7.08 13.78
C GLU A 493 -10.40 6.33 13.94
N LEU A 494 -10.16 5.28 13.14
CA LEU A 494 -8.85 4.63 13.06
C LEU A 494 -7.75 5.59 12.57
N ARG A 495 -8.05 6.45 11.59
CA ARG A 495 -7.11 7.46 11.09
C ARG A 495 -6.73 8.47 12.18
N LYS A 496 -7.72 9.00 12.93
CA LYS A 496 -7.48 9.89 14.08
C LYS A 496 -6.68 9.21 15.18
N GLN A 497 -7.00 7.95 15.46
CA GLN A 497 -6.25 7.14 16.41
C GLN A 497 -4.79 6.97 15.98
N LEU A 498 -4.53 6.78 14.68
CA LEU A 498 -3.18 6.69 14.15
C LEU A 498 -2.42 8.01 14.32
N ASP A 499 -3.05 9.17 14.10
CA ASP A 499 -2.41 10.47 14.35
C ASP A 499 -2.04 10.66 15.82
N THR A 500 -2.94 10.25 16.72
CA THR A 500 -2.74 10.38 18.17
C THR A 500 -1.65 9.44 18.68
N ARG A 501 -1.64 8.19 18.21
CA ARG A 501 -0.70 7.13 18.66
C ARG A 501 0.59 7.08 17.83
N ASN A 502 0.62 7.75 16.69
CA ASN A 502 1.69 7.82 15.69
C ASN A 502 2.08 6.51 14.98
N LEU A 503 2.09 5.36 15.67
CA LEU A 503 2.64 4.10 15.13
C LEU A 503 1.60 3.08 14.73
N TRP A 504 0.43 3.07 15.36
CA TRP A 504 -0.59 2.08 15.06
C TRP A 504 -2.00 2.55 15.43
N ALA A 505 -2.98 1.99 14.76
CA ALA A 505 -4.40 2.05 15.09
C ALA A 505 -5.03 0.67 14.91
N TYR A 506 -6.06 0.38 15.70
CA TYR A 506 -6.73 -0.91 15.74
C TYR A 506 -8.18 -0.77 16.17
N ASN A 507 -9.07 -1.49 15.48
CA ASN A 507 -10.48 -1.60 15.79
C ASN A 507 -11.01 -2.97 15.34
N VAL A 508 -12.15 -3.39 15.89
CA VAL A 508 -12.86 -4.61 15.50
C VAL A 508 -14.29 -4.26 15.15
N ILE A 509 -14.70 -4.61 13.92
CA ILE A 509 -16.04 -4.42 13.40
C ILE A 509 -16.82 -5.72 13.60
N GLU A 510 -17.96 -5.61 14.28
CA GLU A 510 -18.90 -6.71 14.53
C GLU A 510 -18.24 -7.98 15.12
N ASN A 511 -17.22 -7.79 15.95
CA ASN A 511 -16.42 -8.83 16.62
C ASN A 511 -15.68 -9.81 15.70
N CYS A 512 -15.82 -9.72 14.37
CA CYS A 512 -15.20 -10.66 13.44
C CYS A 512 -14.18 -10.00 12.50
N LEU A 513 -14.31 -8.71 12.19
CA LEU A 513 -13.45 -8.03 11.24
C LEU A 513 -12.50 -7.06 11.95
N HIS A 514 -11.27 -7.50 12.13
CA HIS A 514 -10.20 -6.73 12.76
C HIS A 514 -9.50 -5.87 11.70
N ILE A 515 -9.28 -4.60 12.03
CA ILE A 515 -8.61 -3.64 11.15
C ILE A 515 -7.41 -3.08 11.91
N GLY A 516 -6.21 -3.32 11.39
CA GLY A 516 -4.96 -2.78 11.91
C GLY A 516 -4.31 -1.82 10.91
N ILE A 517 -4.01 -0.61 11.34
CA ILE A 517 -3.24 0.37 10.57
C ILE A 517 -1.89 0.56 11.25
N PHE A 518 -0.79 0.38 10.52
CA PHE A 518 0.56 0.38 11.06
C PHE A 518 1.46 1.36 10.30
N LYS A 519 2.25 2.15 11.03
CA LYS A 519 3.19 3.14 10.51
C LYS A 519 4.59 2.92 11.11
N GLY A 520 5.61 3.43 10.43
CA GLY A 520 6.99 3.31 10.87
C GLY A 520 7.40 1.85 11.07
N HIS A 521 8.03 1.57 12.20
CA HIS A 521 8.53 0.23 12.51
C HIS A 521 7.42 -0.80 12.83
N PHE A 522 6.20 -0.36 13.18
CA PHE A 522 5.09 -1.30 13.44
C PHE A 522 4.61 -2.02 12.17
N LYS A 523 4.94 -1.52 10.97
CA LYS A 523 4.61 -2.19 9.70
C LYS A 523 5.17 -3.60 9.57
N PHE A 524 6.29 -3.87 10.23
CA PHE A 524 6.97 -5.18 10.18
C PHE A 524 6.32 -6.21 11.08
N VAL A 525 5.74 -5.79 12.20
CA VAL A 525 5.12 -6.67 13.20
C VAL A 525 3.61 -6.71 13.12
N GLY A 526 2.95 -5.76 12.44
CA GLY A 526 1.48 -5.67 12.41
C GLY A 526 0.78 -6.97 12.02
N LYS A 527 1.32 -7.72 11.05
CA LYS A 527 0.79 -9.04 10.68
C LYS A 527 0.93 -10.07 11.80
N ALA A 528 2.08 -10.11 12.48
CA ALA A 528 2.32 -11.02 13.60
C ALA A 528 1.46 -10.66 14.82
N LEU A 529 1.22 -9.38 15.06
CA LEU A 529 0.32 -8.91 16.12
C LEU A 529 -1.12 -9.35 15.87
N LEU A 530 -1.65 -9.12 14.66
CA LEU A 530 -2.98 -9.59 14.29
C LEU A 530 -3.08 -11.12 14.37
N LYS A 531 -2.04 -11.82 13.91
CA LYS A 531 -1.95 -13.27 14.03
C LYS A 531 -2.06 -13.73 15.50
N GLY A 532 -1.31 -13.10 16.40
CA GLY A 532 -1.34 -13.41 17.83
C GLY A 532 -2.69 -13.11 18.48
N ILE A 533 -3.38 -12.06 18.04
CA ILE A 533 -4.76 -11.76 18.48
C ILE A 533 -5.72 -12.86 18.01
N ALA A 534 -5.63 -13.27 16.74
CA ALA A 534 -6.49 -14.31 16.19
C ALA A 534 -6.29 -15.64 16.92
N GLU A 535 -5.04 -16.05 17.15
CA GLU A 535 -4.70 -17.34 17.78
C GLU A 535 -5.17 -17.45 19.25
N GLN A 536 -5.55 -16.34 19.90
CA GLN A 536 -6.19 -16.36 21.21
C GLN A 536 -7.69 -16.73 21.13
N GLY A 537 -8.35 -16.46 20.00
CA GLY A 537 -9.79 -16.68 19.81
C GLY A 537 -10.13 -17.85 18.88
N THR A 538 -9.47 -17.95 17.73
CA THR A 538 -9.77 -18.93 16.68
C THR A 538 -8.52 -19.41 15.94
N LYS A 539 -8.63 -20.58 15.30
CA LYS A 539 -7.69 -21.05 14.27
C LYS A 539 -8.18 -20.74 12.84
N ASN A 540 -9.44 -20.32 12.70
CA ASN A 540 -10.12 -20.07 11.44
C ASN A 540 -10.10 -18.59 11.10
N TYR A 541 -8.93 -18.09 10.70
CA TYR A 541 -8.77 -16.68 10.31
C TYR A 541 -7.85 -16.54 9.11
N PHE A 542 -7.97 -15.41 8.42
CA PHE A 542 -6.96 -14.99 7.45
C PHE A 542 -6.77 -13.48 7.44
N ILE A 543 -5.60 -13.05 6.97
CA ILE A 543 -5.17 -11.64 6.94
C ILE A 543 -4.99 -11.19 5.50
N VAL A 544 -5.59 -10.07 5.14
CA VAL A 544 -5.48 -9.40 3.84
C VAL A 544 -4.78 -8.06 4.00
N ASP A 545 -3.81 -7.80 3.12
CA ASP A 545 -3.21 -6.48 2.97
C ASP A 545 -4.08 -5.64 2.04
N PHE A 546 -4.57 -4.50 2.53
CA PHE A 546 -5.46 -3.63 1.77
C PHE A 546 -4.82 -3.13 0.47
N LEU A 547 -3.49 -3.00 0.42
CA LEU A 547 -2.78 -2.54 -0.78
C LEU A 547 -3.05 -3.45 -1.99
N LYS A 548 -3.47 -4.71 -1.78
CA LYS A 548 -3.91 -5.61 -2.86
C LYS A 548 -5.11 -5.08 -3.66
N VAL A 549 -5.79 -4.03 -3.18
CA VAL A 549 -6.87 -3.37 -3.93
C VAL A 549 -6.39 -2.90 -5.31
N ILE A 550 -5.11 -2.52 -5.46
CA ILE A 550 -4.54 -2.07 -6.74
C ILE A 550 -4.39 -3.18 -7.79
N GLU A 551 -4.59 -4.43 -7.37
CA GLU A 551 -4.54 -5.63 -8.21
C GLU A 551 -5.94 -6.24 -8.36
N SER A 552 -7.00 -5.52 -7.97
CA SER A 552 -8.37 -6.03 -7.88
C SER A 552 -9.36 -5.17 -8.64
N LEU A 553 -10.48 -5.75 -9.06
CA LEU A 553 -11.58 -5.04 -9.74
C LEU A 553 -12.52 -4.27 -8.80
N ASN A 554 -12.19 -4.23 -7.50
CA ASN A 554 -13.00 -3.55 -6.50
C ASN A 554 -12.68 -2.06 -6.51
N LYS A 555 -13.61 -1.25 -6.01
CA LYS A 555 -13.53 0.21 -5.90
C LYS A 555 -12.08 0.77 -5.76
N PRO A 556 -11.63 1.66 -6.69
CA PRO A 556 -10.28 2.23 -6.67
C PRO A 556 -9.96 2.97 -5.37
N ILE A 557 -8.69 2.93 -4.93
CA ILE A 557 -8.29 3.50 -3.63
C ILE A 557 -8.51 5.03 -3.56
N PHE A 558 -8.48 5.72 -4.70
CA PHE A 558 -8.72 7.17 -4.79
C PHE A 558 -10.18 7.57 -4.55
N THR A 559 -11.09 6.60 -4.46
CA THR A 559 -12.50 6.84 -4.10
C THR A 559 -12.77 6.65 -2.60
N LEU A 560 -11.72 6.37 -1.82
CA LEU A 560 -11.84 6.30 -0.37
C LEU A 560 -12.08 7.69 0.20
N PRO A 561 -12.97 7.80 1.19
CA PRO A 561 -13.21 9.05 1.89
C PRO A 561 -12.12 9.23 2.97
N VAL A 562 -10.87 9.47 2.57
CA VAL A 562 -9.73 9.75 3.46
C VAL A 562 -8.83 10.77 2.78
N GLU A 563 -7.89 11.37 3.52
CA GLU A 563 -6.99 12.37 2.94
C GLU A 563 -6.08 11.76 1.87
N LYS A 564 -5.79 12.53 0.82
CA LYS A 564 -4.92 12.11 -0.28
C LYS A 564 -3.55 11.66 0.23
N GLU A 565 -2.97 12.38 1.19
CA GLU A 565 -1.68 12.05 1.80
C GLU A 565 -1.69 10.64 2.40
N PHE A 566 -2.81 10.23 3.00
CA PHE A 566 -2.96 8.89 3.57
C PHE A 566 -3.05 7.81 2.49
N ILE A 567 -3.74 8.07 1.38
CA ILE A 567 -3.76 7.18 0.21
C ILE A 567 -2.34 6.99 -0.33
N PHE A 568 -1.58 8.08 -0.49
CA PHE A 568 -0.19 8.01 -0.93
C PHE A 568 0.70 7.29 0.08
N ASP A 569 0.48 7.48 1.39
CA ASP A 569 1.19 6.72 2.42
C ASP A 569 0.96 5.21 2.29
N ILE A 570 -0.25 4.77 1.90
CA ILE A 570 -0.54 3.35 1.61
C ILE A 570 0.14 2.92 0.31
N LEU A 571 -0.04 3.67 -0.79
CA LEU A 571 0.53 3.38 -2.12
C LEU A 571 2.07 3.36 -2.13
N PHE A 572 2.72 4.09 -1.24
CA PHE A 572 4.19 4.09 -1.14
C PHE A 572 4.68 3.31 0.07
N LYS A 573 3.82 2.45 0.63
CA LYS A 573 4.12 1.50 1.72
C LYS A 573 4.69 2.20 2.97
N ARG A 574 4.40 3.48 3.16
CA ARG A 574 4.71 4.26 4.38
C ARG A 574 3.76 3.92 5.52
N VAL A 575 2.53 3.52 5.18
CA VAL A 575 1.52 2.93 6.07
C VAL A 575 1.10 1.57 5.53
N LYS A 576 0.76 0.63 6.43
CA LYS A 576 0.20 -0.68 6.09
C LYS A 576 -1.18 -0.83 6.73
N VAL A 577 -2.19 -1.10 5.93
CA VAL A 577 -3.56 -1.40 6.40
C VAL A 577 -3.80 -2.88 6.22
N LEU A 578 -4.06 -3.58 7.32
CA LEU A 578 -4.30 -5.01 7.36
C LEU A 578 -5.72 -5.27 7.86
N PHE A 579 -6.45 -6.07 7.12
CA PHE A 579 -7.71 -6.65 7.54
C PHE A 579 -7.48 -8.08 7.98
N MET A 580 -8.11 -8.50 9.06
CA MET A 580 -8.15 -9.89 9.50
C MET A 580 -9.57 -10.26 9.82
N ILE A 581 -10.05 -11.36 9.25
CA ILE A 581 -11.37 -11.89 9.57
C ILE A 581 -11.27 -13.14 10.42
N ASP A 582 -11.96 -13.13 11.55
CA ASP A 582 -12.31 -14.31 12.34
C ASP A 582 -13.56 -14.93 11.70
N LEU A 583 -13.40 -16.11 11.09
CA LEU A 583 -14.48 -16.77 10.37
C LEU A 583 -15.51 -17.39 11.30
N ASP A 584 -15.12 -17.77 12.51
CA ASP A 584 -16.05 -18.38 13.47
C ASP A 584 -16.99 -17.31 14.05
N GLU A 585 -16.45 -16.13 14.39
CA GLU A 585 -17.29 -14.98 14.78
C GLU A 585 -18.14 -14.47 13.62
N TYR A 586 -17.60 -14.48 12.40
CA TYR A 586 -18.37 -14.10 11.21
C TYR A 586 -19.56 -15.05 10.98
N ILE A 587 -19.37 -16.36 11.14
CA ILE A 587 -20.44 -17.37 11.04
C ILE A 587 -21.56 -17.09 12.05
N LYS A 588 -21.21 -16.71 13.30
CA LYS A 588 -22.19 -16.36 14.35
C LYS A 588 -23.04 -15.14 14.00
N LEU A 589 -22.59 -14.26 13.10
CA LEU A 589 -23.39 -13.12 12.65
C LEU A 589 -24.61 -13.53 11.83
N ALA A 590 -24.63 -14.74 11.25
CA ALA A 590 -25.75 -15.22 10.45
C ALA A 590 -27.06 -15.24 11.27
N ASP A 591 -26.99 -15.64 12.54
CA ASP A 591 -28.16 -15.70 13.42
C ASP A 591 -28.82 -14.33 13.59
N LYS A 592 -28.03 -13.25 13.60
CA LYS A 592 -28.52 -11.87 13.74
C LYS A 592 -29.32 -11.39 12.53
N VAL A 593 -29.14 -12.03 11.39
CA VAL A 593 -29.83 -11.70 10.14
C VAL A 593 -30.84 -12.78 9.72
N GLY A 594 -31.19 -13.69 10.65
CA GLY A 594 -32.19 -14.74 10.42
C GLY A 594 -31.70 -15.92 9.58
N LEU A 595 -30.39 -16.06 9.42
CA LEU A 595 -29.75 -17.14 8.67
C LEU A 595 -28.99 -18.08 9.61
N ILE A 596 -28.71 -19.29 9.14
CA ILE A 596 -27.77 -20.20 9.76
C ILE A 596 -26.57 -20.30 8.83
N ALA A 597 -25.36 -20.12 9.37
CA ALA A 597 -24.13 -20.39 8.67
C ALA A 597 -23.34 -21.49 9.39
N GLU A 598 -22.71 -22.38 8.65
CA GLU A 598 -21.89 -23.45 9.22
C GLU A 598 -20.74 -23.86 8.30
N TRP A 599 -19.69 -24.40 8.91
CA TRP A 599 -18.61 -25.08 8.19
C TRP A 599 -19.14 -26.35 7.53
N ALA A 600 -18.97 -26.47 6.22
CA ALA A 600 -19.23 -27.71 5.50
C ALA A 600 -18.10 -28.72 5.73
N THR A 601 -18.39 -30.01 5.53
CA THR A 601 -17.35 -31.03 5.51
C THR A 601 -16.44 -30.89 4.28
N GLU A 602 -15.20 -31.38 4.36
CA GLU A 602 -14.30 -31.42 3.20
C GLU A 602 -14.92 -32.21 2.02
N ARG A 603 -15.67 -33.27 2.33
CA ARG A 603 -16.35 -34.10 1.34
C ARG A 603 -17.42 -33.31 0.58
N GLU A 604 -18.29 -32.58 1.29
CA GLU A 604 -19.30 -31.73 0.66
C GLU A 604 -18.65 -30.62 -0.15
N THR A 605 -17.62 -29.98 0.39
CA THR A 605 -16.89 -28.89 -0.26
C THR A 605 -16.27 -29.36 -1.58
N ASN A 606 -15.59 -30.51 -1.57
CA ASN A 606 -14.99 -31.10 -2.77
C ASN A 606 -16.04 -31.55 -3.80
N LYS A 607 -17.16 -32.11 -3.34
CA LYS A 607 -18.28 -32.48 -4.21
C LYS A 607 -18.85 -31.25 -4.92
N THR A 608 -19.13 -30.17 -4.19
CA THR A 608 -19.63 -28.91 -4.76
C THR A 608 -18.63 -28.32 -5.75
N LYS A 609 -17.34 -28.26 -5.37
CA LYS A 609 -16.28 -27.73 -6.25
C LYS A 609 -16.20 -28.48 -7.58
N ALA A 610 -16.37 -29.80 -7.57
CA ALA A 610 -16.40 -30.63 -8.78
C ALA A 610 -17.66 -30.40 -9.63
N LEU A 611 -18.81 -30.19 -8.99
CA LEU A 611 -20.09 -29.93 -9.67
C LEU A 611 -20.14 -28.54 -10.30
N THR A 612 -19.58 -27.52 -9.64
CA THR A 612 -19.82 -26.14 -10.05
C THR A 612 -18.90 -25.60 -11.14
N LYS A 613 -17.79 -26.30 -11.50
CA LYS A 613 -16.74 -26.05 -12.54
C LYS A 613 -16.26 -24.60 -12.84
N HIS A 614 -16.97 -23.56 -12.42
CA HIS A 614 -16.86 -22.15 -12.75
C HIS A 614 -17.32 -21.20 -11.62
N LYS A 615 -17.93 -21.68 -10.51
CA LYS A 615 -18.25 -20.82 -9.35
C LYS A 615 -17.09 -20.75 -8.36
N ASN A 616 -16.61 -19.53 -8.09
CA ASN A 616 -15.59 -19.24 -7.08
C ASN A 616 -16.13 -19.54 -5.67
N LEU A 617 -15.97 -20.78 -5.22
CA LEU A 617 -16.28 -21.22 -3.86
C LEU A 617 -15.17 -20.77 -2.90
N PHE A 618 -15.53 -20.17 -1.77
CA PHE A 618 -14.56 -19.92 -0.70
C PHE A 618 -14.22 -21.24 -0.01
N VAL A 619 -12.93 -21.54 0.08
CA VAL A 619 -12.42 -22.73 0.76
C VAL A 619 -11.28 -22.32 1.69
N PHE A 620 -11.39 -22.72 2.96
CA PHE A 620 -10.39 -22.49 3.98
C PHE A 620 -10.12 -23.81 4.71
N ASN A 621 -8.85 -24.21 4.82
CA ASN A 621 -8.46 -25.52 5.38
C ASN A 621 -9.28 -26.71 4.83
N GLY A 622 -9.60 -26.71 3.53
CA GLY A 622 -10.36 -27.78 2.88
C GLY A 622 -11.89 -27.69 3.04
N GLN A 623 -12.39 -26.75 3.83
CA GLN A 623 -13.82 -26.59 4.12
C GLN A 623 -14.39 -25.28 3.54
N GLY A 624 -15.61 -25.33 3.03
CA GLY A 624 -16.40 -24.14 2.68
C GLY A 624 -17.38 -23.74 3.76
N ILE A 625 -18.07 -22.61 3.57
CA ILE A 625 -19.13 -22.14 4.47
C ILE A 625 -20.47 -22.19 3.73
N LYS A 626 -21.44 -22.90 4.29
CA LYS A 626 -22.83 -22.95 3.82
C LYS A 626 -23.68 -21.97 4.63
N VAL A 627 -24.62 -21.31 3.98
CA VAL A 627 -25.58 -20.37 4.58
C VAL A 627 -26.99 -20.73 4.10
N TYR A 628 -27.95 -20.83 5.01
CA TYR A 628 -29.33 -21.20 4.70
C TYR A 628 -30.32 -20.54 5.68
N LYS A 629 -31.60 -20.49 5.31
CA LYS A 629 -32.66 -19.98 6.19
C LYS A 629 -32.97 -20.97 7.31
N LYS A 630 -33.27 -20.44 8.51
CA LYS A 630 -33.69 -21.26 9.65
C LYS A 630 -34.98 -22.03 9.31
N GLY A 631 -34.96 -23.35 9.49
CA GLY A 631 -36.10 -24.23 9.20
C GLY A 631 -36.18 -24.72 7.75
N VAL A 632 -35.21 -24.37 6.89
CA VAL A 632 -35.08 -24.90 5.53
C VAL A 632 -33.96 -25.94 5.48
N ASP A 633 -34.14 -27.01 4.71
CA ASP A 633 -33.11 -28.04 4.53
C ASP A 633 -31.89 -27.47 3.81
N LYS A 634 -30.72 -27.60 4.45
CA LYS A 634 -29.44 -27.10 3.96
C LYS A 634 -28.96 -27.77 2.67
N ASP A 635 -29.43 -28.98 2.38
CA ASP A 635 -29.06 -29.69 1.16
C ASP A 635 -29.92 -29.30 -0.04
N TYR A 636 -31.06 -28.63 0.20
CA TYR A 636 -32.00 -28.19 -0.82
C TYR A 636 -31.90 -26.69 -1.15
N ALA A 637 -31.61 -25.83 -0.17
CA ALA A 637 -31.58 -24.37 -0.35
C ALA A 637 -30.36 -23.68 0.30
N GLY A 638 -29.27 -24.42 0.50
CA GLY A 638 -28.03 -23.88 1.06
C GLY A 638 -27.17 -23.15 0.03
N HIS A 639 -26.89 -21.87 0.28
CA HIS A 639 -25.94 -21.09 -0.52
C HIS A 639 -24.52 -21.19 0.03
N TRP A 640 -23.55 -21.22 -0.88
CA TRP A 640 -22.14 -21.26 -0.53
C TRP A 640 -21.53 -19.86 -0.57
N ILE A 641 -20.72 -19.53 0.45
CA ILE A 641 -19.97 -18.26 0.47
C ILE A 641 -18.91 -18.27 -0.63
N ALA A 642 -18.85 -17.17 -1.39
CA ALA A 642 -17.81 -16.91 -2.38
C ALA A 642 -16.73 -15.97 -1.82
N PRO A 643 -15.48 -15.99 -2.33
CA PRO A 643 -14.44 -15.04 -1.93
C PRO A 643 -14.84 -13.58 -2.10
N GLY A 644 -15.70 -13.30 -3.09
CA GLY A 644 -16.26 -11.97 -3.34
C GLY A 644 -17.06 -11.40 -2.16
N THR A 645 -17.60 -12.24 -1.28
CA THR A 645 -18.26 -11.82 -0.03
C THR A 645 -17.29 -11.10 0.90
N PHE A 646 -16.08 -11.64 1.05
CA PHE A 646 -15.05 -11.03 1.90
C PHE A 646 -14.39 -9.82 1.22
N HIS A 647 -14.24 -9.84 -0.10
CA HIS A 647 -13.75 -8.66 -0.85
C HIS A 647 -14.64 -7.43 -0.64
N LYS A 648 -15.97 -7.61 -0.55
CA LYS A 648 -16.91 -6.54 -0.19
C LYS A 648 -16.61 -5.92 1.19
N MET A 649 -16.13 -6.72 2.14
CA MET A 649 -15.73 -6.19 3.45
C MET A 649 -14.42 -5.39 3.34
N PHE A 650 -13.39 -5.98 2.72
CA PHE A 650 -12.05 -5.39 2.74
C PHE A 650 -11.88 -4.20 1.79
N PHE A 651 -12.51 -4.24 0.62
CA PHE A 651 -12.27 -3.26 -0.45
C PHE A 651 -13.45 -2.31 -0.66
N GLU A 652 -14.67 -2.77 -0.35
CA GLU A 652 -15.87 -1.93 -0.39
C GLU A 652 -16.27 -1.39 1.00
N HIS A 653 -15.61 -1.85 2.08
CA HIS A 653 -15.88 -1.41 3.46
C HIS A 653 -17.33 -1.65 3.90
N ILE A 654 -17.95 -2.72 3.40
CA ILE A 654 -19.32 -3.12 3.75
C ILE A 654 -19.30 -3.91 5.05
N TYR A 655 -20.26 -3.65 5.95
CA TYR A 655 -20.35 -4.38 7.22
C TYR A 655 -20.47 -5.90 7.01
N PRO A 656 -19.76 -6.73 7.78
CA PRO A 656 -19.84 -8.19 7.71
C PRO A 656 -21.28 -8.74 7.75
N SER A 657 -22.10 -8.30 8.70
CA SER A 657 -23.50 -8.70 8.83
C SER A 657 -24.31 -8.41 7.57
N TYR A 658 -24.09 -7.26 6.94
CA TYR A 658 -24.79 -6.89 5.71
C TYR A 658 -24.39 -7.78 4.53
N THR A 659 -23.15 -8.27 4.48
CA THR A 659 -22.78 -9.22 3.43
C THR A 659 -23.54 -10.54 3.55
N LEU A 660 -23.85 -11.00 4.77
CA LEU A 660 -24.71 -12.16 5.02
C LEU A 660 -26.18 -11.84 4.73
N TYR A 661 -26.69 -10.70 5.21
CA TYR A 661 -28.05 -10.23 4.89
C TYR A 661 -28.28 -10.17 3.38
N SER A 662 -27.31 -9.66 2.62
CA SER A 662 -27.42 -9.55 1.16
C SER A 662 -27.52 -10.92 0.44
N LEU A 663 -27.11 -12.01 1.10
CA LEU A 663 -27.33 -13.36 0.57
C LEU A 663 -28.81 -13.74 0.60
N ASN A 664 -29.60 -13.20 1.54
CA ASN A 664 -31.02 -13.51 1.68
C ASN A 664 -31.82 -13.27 0.39
N TYR A 665 -31.49 -12.21 -0.35
CA TYR A 665 -32.12 -11.91 -1.64
C TYR A 665 -31.90 -13.00 -2.69
N PHE A 666 -30.76 -13.70 -2.64
CA PHE A 666 -30.48 -14.81 -3.54
C PHE A 666 -31.21 -16.09 -3.10
N ILE A 667 -31.35 -16.32 -1.79
CA ILE A 667 -32.08 -17.47 -1.23
C ILE A 667 -33.58 -17.39 -1.56
N GLU A 668 -34.16 -16.19 -1.51
CA GLU A 668 -35.59 -15.98 -1.79
C GLU A 668 -35.96 -16.26 -3.25
N MET A 669 -35.09 -15.89 -4.19
CA MET A 669 -35.33 -16.12 -5.62
C MET A 669 -35.29 -17.59 -6.02
N GLU A 670 -34.35 -18.38 -5.49
CA GLU A 670 -34.27 -19.82 -5.80
C GLU A 670 -35.49 -20.58 -5.24
N GLY A 671 -36.04 -20.13 -4.10
CA GLY A 671 -37.25 -20.67 -3.51
C GLY A 671 -38.53 -20.40 -4.31
N GLU A 672 -38.65 -19.24 -4.98
CA GLU A 672 -39.81 -18.92 -5.84
C GLU A 672 -39.76 -19.70 -7.18
N THR A 673 -38.58 -19.89 -7.78
CA THR A 673 -38.45 -20.67 -9.02
C THR A 673 -38.81 -22.15 -8.86
N HIS A 674 -38.58 -22.73 -7.68
CA HIS A 674 -38.91 -24.14 -7.39
C HIS A 674 -40.34 -24.36 -6.88
N GLN A 675 -41.11 -23.30 -6.63
CA GLN A 675 -42.56 -23.41 -6.38
C GLN A 675 -43.41 -23.26 -7.65
N SER A 676 -42.78 -22.89 -8.78
CA SER A 676 -43.41 -22.74 -10.10
C SER A 676 -43.11 -23.88 -11.08
N GLU A 677 -42.34 -24.89 -10.67
CA GLU A 677 -42.20 -26.20 -11.32
C GLU A 677 -42.92 -27.27 -10.49
#